data_AF-A0A2N5C8K9-F1
#
_entry.id   AF-A0A2N5C8K9-F1
#
_cell.length_a   1.000
_cell.length_b   1.000
_cell.length_c   1.000
_cell.angle_alpha   90.00
_cell.angle_beta   90.00
_cell.angle_gamma   90.00
#
_symmetry.space_group_name_H-M   'P 1'
#
loop_
_entity.id
_entity.type
_entity.pdbx_description
1 polymer ?
#
loop_
_entity_poly.entity_id
_entity_poly.type
_entity_poly.pdbx_seq_one_letter_code
_entity_poly.pdbx_strand_id
1 'polypeptide(L)'
;MSSADEMEYDQEDFEIFGPAELPRDGEIITFYSFKGGVGRTMALANTAFLAACNGKRVLVMDWDLEAPGLAYYFRGVQEPSVARELRSSPGVLNFLWDWVNRVRNNTQEAIEEAVVLFDSGAPFNDCVRELVASEFFRGSDGSIDYIGAGSPRIEAPESTHYEEALASFPWPDFFSKMAGGYVSRALRDWAKKRYDLILIDSRTGLAESAGVCTMQLPDAVALCFVLNRQNIEGISKIASVIRATKPEINLLAAPMRVAREGTSEESEARAKAITDLTRLGGFSVEMAIHQLQALAIKHADAVPFYETLAPVVASDMEVDALCLNYLRFARELTGLSDLALIPLDESLVSRARARLQPQLATSEYIEKLIGSEPLRAITELESLISSAEELVANGEHESLAEDYLQALISVSFEARNIQFSERSLGLQARAINILRMLTEVDTKWSKSLVHALELHLIANSGQLEPEDEITLREELDALYEPTAQPAAEIKRLENRRRIAWLSYRVYDSVAVQAVSDLFSRVSELRSAESLGTTANEDLLFIEADLLYLKARLSLREGDTAEGLEYLMRATEICEEVDWDTSRVDLKRTIADAHALLATHSDLGLSIEQRQAHAAEVARINGAGLSPAMFYELFSLVLKQGSGAAVLQFLDATLGSQHSQPRTSSLAFHLGRNSRNTVTFLQAAINAVGLLEGDESPQTRIVLQRLAAIADATVSQPLRRPSFLFQGRPGEIVQRYNELLHVLHRAGVEWTPNSEVQQALSTLLNARSDSVPPRAKQ
;
A
#
# COMPACT_ATOMS: atom_id res chain seq x y z
N MET A 1 2.51 -72.77 -37.72
CA MET A 1 1.66 -71.75 -38.35
C MET A 1 0.33 -71.77 -37.63
N SER A 2 0.10 -70.79 -36.76
CA SER A 2 -1.23 -70.40 -36.28
C SER A 2 -1.07 -68.98 -35.79
N SER A 3 -1.59 -68.09 -36.61
CA SER A 3 -1.86 -66.69 -36.35
C SER A 3 -3.19 -66.55 -35.62
N ALA A 4 -3.24 -65.56 -34.73
CA ALA A 4 -4.39 -64.75 -34.33
C ALA A 4 -5.62 -65.45 -33.72
N ASP A 5 -5.89 -65.15 -32.44
CA ASP A 5 -6.99 -64.24 -32.12
C ASP A 5 -6.73 -63.55 -30.78
N GLU A 6 -6.80 -62.22 -30.82
CA GLU A 6 -6.71 -61.28 -29.69
C GLU A 6 -8.05 -61.26 -28.94
N MET A 7 -8.00 -61.32 -27.61
CA MET A 7 -9.07 -60.83 -26.74
C MET A 7 -8.44 -59.81 -25.80
N GLU A 8 -8.75 -58.54 -26.04
CA GLU A 8 -8.52 -57.42 -25.12
C GLU A 8 -9.28 -57.67 -23.81
N TYR A 9 -8.55 -57.61 -22.69
CA TYR A 9 -9.13 -57.40 -21.36
C TYR A 9 -8.72 -56.01 -20.91
N ASP A 10 -9.72 -55.17 -20.63
CA ASP A 10 -9.61 -53.84 -20.05
C ASP A 10 -8.71 -53.86 -18.80
N GLN A 11 -7.68 -53.02 -18.82
CA GLN A 11 -6.84 -52.68 -17.67
C GLN A 11 -7.38 -51.40 -17.03
N GLU A 12 -8.52 -51.48 -16.35
CA GLU A 12 -8.93 -50.47 -15.37
C GLU A 12 -9.38 -51.19 -14.11
N ASP A 13 -8.50 -51.17 -13.10
CA ASP A 13 -8.72 -51.36 -11.65
C ASP A 13 -7.47 -51.99 -11.00
N PHE A 14 -6.39 -51.22 -10.98
CA PHE A 14 -5.35 -51.38 -9.95
C PHE A 14 -5.43 -50.16 -9.04
N GLU A 15 -6.31 -50.23 -8.04
CA GLU A 15 -6.23 -49.37 -6.86
C GLU A 15 -4.83 -49.50 -6.25
N ILE A 16 -4.11 -48.38 -6.22
CA ILE A 16 -2.83 -48.23 -5.54
C ILE A 16 -3.13 -48.21 -4.03
N PHE A 17 -3.28 -49.38 -3.42
CA PHE A 17 -3.04 -49.49 -1.98
C PHE A 17 -1.53 -49.44 -1.76
N GLY A 18 -1.06 -48.30 -1.26
CA GLY A 18 0.29 -48.19 -0.69
C GLY A 18 0.55 -49.29 0.35
N PRO A 19 1.83 -49.59 0.66
CA PRO A 19 2.18 -50.67 1.58
C PRO A 19 1.42 -50.50 2.89
N ALA A 20 0.69 -51.54 3.31
CA ALA A 20 -0.12 -51.53 4.52
C ALA A 20 0.74 -51.10 5.73
N GLU A 21 0.49 -49.89 6.21
CA GLU A 21 1.18 -49.35 7.39
C GLU A 21 0.90 -50.23 8.60
N LEU A 22 1.95 -50.58 9.34
CA LEU A 22 1.81 -51.30 10.60
C LEU A 22 0.97 -50.44 11.58
N PRO A 23 0.05 -51.04 12.35
CA PRO A 23 -0.74 -50.32 13.34
C PRO A 23 0.17 -49.60 14.34
N ARG A 24 -0.15 -48.34 14.64
CA ARG A 24 0.55 -47.54 15.67
C ARG A 24 0.00 -47.81 17.07
N ASP A 25 0.73 -47.35 18.09
CA ASP A 25 0.28 -47.30 19.49
C ASP A 25 0.32 -45.85 19.98
N GLY A 26 -0.56 -45.02 19.41
CA GLY A 26 -0.59 -43.59 19.69
C GLY A 26 -0.96 -43.27 21.14
N GLU A 27 -0.54 -42.11 21.63
CA GLU A 27 -0.89 -41.61 22.98
C GLU A 27 -1.97 -40.53 22.89
N ILE A 28 -3.03 -40.64 23.72
CA ILE A 28 -4.08 -39.62 23.81
C ILE A 28 -3.83 -38.70 25.00
N ILE A 29 -3.58 -37.41 24.71
CA ILE A 29 -3.39 -36.38 25.73
C ILE A 29 -4.51 -35.34 25.64
N THR A 30 -5.33 -35.26 26.67
CA THR A 30 -6.34 -34.21 26.79
C THR A 30 -5.77 -32.99 27.48
N PHE A 31 -5.91 -31.84 26.86
CA PHE A 31 -5.69 -30.55 27.50
C PHE A 31 -6.99 -30.11 28.16
N TYR A 32 -6.96 -29.91 29.48
CA TYR A 32 -8.12 -29.52 30.28
C TYR A 32 -7.81 -28.30 31.15
N SER A 33 -8.79 -27.43 31.37
CA SER A 33 -8.69 -26.37 32.38
C SER A 33 -10.01 -26.13 33.10
N PHE A 34 -9.93 -25.73 34.37
CA PHE A 34 -11.11 -25.41 35.16
C PHE A 34 -11.77 -24.08 34.73
N LYS A 35 -10.97 -23.13 34.22
CA LYS A 35 -11.41 -21.83 33.70
C LYS A 35 -10.91 -21.59 32.27
N GLY A 36 -11.65 -20.77 31.54
CA GLY A 36 -11.27 -20.24 30.22
C GLY A 36 -10.14 -19.22 30.27
N GLY A 37 -9.48 -19.03 29.13
CA GLY A 37 -8.44 -18.00 28.96
C GLY A 37 -7.08 -18.32 29.59
N VAL A 38 -6.84 -19.57 30.01
CA VAL A 38 -5.56 -19.95 30.65
C VAL A 38 -4.43 -20.24 29.65
N GLY A 39 -4.71 -20.38 28.35
CA GLY A 39 -3.72 -20.70 27.31
C GLY A 39 -3.63 -22.17 26.91
N ARG A 40 -4.66 -22.95 27.22
CA ARG A 40 -4.77 -24.40 26.95
C ARG A 40 -4.66 -24.74 25.45
N THR A 41 -5.52 -24.17 24.63
CA THR A 41 -5.57 -24.39 23.16
C THR A 41 -4.25 -24.01 22.50
N MET A 42 -3.63 -22.90 22.92
CA MET A 42 -2.32 -22.48 22.42
C MET A 42 -1.22 -23.50 22.74
N ALA A 43 -1.22 -24.05 23.96
CA ALA A 43 -0.26 -25.09 24.35
C ALA A 43 -0.44 -26.38 23.55
N LEU A 44 -1.69 -26.76 23.29
CA LEU A 44 -2.02 -27.89 22.43
C LEU A 44 -1.51 -27.66 21.00
N ALA A 45 -1.86 -26.52 20.38
CA ALA A 45 -1.49 -26.21 19.01
C ALA A 45 0.03 -26.19 18.80
N ASN A 46 0.78 -25.58 19.72
CA ASN A 46 2.25 -25.56 19.65
C ASN A 46 2.86 -26.95 19.88
N THR A 47 2.29 -27.76 20.79
CA THR A 47 2.74 -29.14 21.01
C THR A 47 2.53 -30.00 19.75
N ALA A 48 1.35 -29.87 19.12
CA ALA A 48 1.04 -30.56 17.87
C ALA A 48 2.04 -30.19 16.76
N PHE A 49 2.28 -28.89 16.58
CA PHE A 49 3.18 -28.40 15.55
C PHE A 49 4.62 -28.85 15.76
N LEU A 50 5.14 -28.77 16.98
CA LEU A 50 6.49 -29.24 17.30
C LEU A 50 6.63 -30.75 17.09
N ALA A 51 5.65 -31.55 17.52
CA ALA A 51 5.67 -33.00 17.31
C ALA A 51 5.66 -33.35 15.81
N ALA A 52 4.81 -32.69 15.02
CA ALA A 52 4.73 -32.91 13.58
C ALA A 52 6.01 -32.49 12.84
N CYS A 53 6.63 -31.35 13.18
CA CYS A 53 7.94 -30.97 12.63
C CYS A 53 9.02 -32.02 12.91
N ASN A 54 8.88 -32.81 13.98
CA ASN A 54 9.78 -33.90 14.33
C ASN A 54 9.28 -35.28 13.82
N GLY A 55 8.47 -35.29 12.76
CA GLY A 55 8.07 -36.51 12.04
C GLY A 55 6.95 -37.33 12.70
N LYS A 56 6.22 -36.77 13.67
CA LYS A 56 5.06 -37.45 14.28
C LYS A 56 3.79 -37.18 13.46
N ARG A 57 2.94 -38.19 13.35
CA ARG A 57 1.56 -38.00 12.86
C ARG A 57 0.67 -37.63 14.01
N VAL A 58 0.16 -36.41 13.99
CA VAL A 58 -0.62 -35.84 15.08
C VAL A 58 -2.07 -35.69 14.65
N LEU A 59 -3.00 -36.19 15.46
CA LEU A 59 -4.42 -35.84 15.36
C LEU A 59 -4.74 -34.82 16.43
N VAL A 60 -5.31 -33.68 16.05
CA VAL A 60 -5.85 -32.70 16.99
C VAL A 60 -7.38 -32.69 16.90
N MET A 61 -8.07 -32.62 18.05
CA MET A 61 -9.54 -32.66 18.11
C MET A 61 -10.07 -31.51 18.95
N ASP A 62 -11.00 -30.74 18.38
CA ASP A 62 -11.70 -29.66 19.09
C ASP A 62 -12.97 -30.19 19.75
N TRP A 63 -12.87 -30.52 21.04
CA TRP A 63 -13.98 -30.95 21.89
C TRP A 63 -14.59 -29.79 22.69
N ASP A 64 -14.17 -28.54 22.46
CA ASP A 64 -14.81 -27.34 23.00
C ASP A 64 -16.05 -27.00 22.15
N LEU A 65 -17.06 -27.87 22.21
CA LEU A 65 -18.24 -27.80 21.34
C LEU A 65 -19.00 -26.47 21.47
N GLU A 66 -18.97 -25.85 22.65
CA GLU A 66 -19.67 -24.60 22.90
C GLU A 66 -18.95 -23.37 22.34
N ALA A 67 -17.62 -23.43 22.16
CA ALA A 67 -16.82 -22.33 21.63
C ALA A 67 -15.55 -22.84 20.93
N PRO A 68 -15.69 -23.55 19.79
CA PRO A 68 -14.55 -24.15 19.10
C PRO A 68 -13.62 -23.08 18.55
N GLY A 69 -12.32 -23.31 18.66
CA GLY A 69 -11.32 -22.30 18.31
C GLY A 69 -9.94 -22.84 17.95
N LEU A 70 -9.73 -24.15 17.98
CA LEU A 70 -8.41 -24.74 17.77
C LEU A 70 -7.83 -24.44 16.38
N ALA A 71 -8.66 -24.51 15.34
CA ALA A 71 -8.23 -24.25 13.97
C ALA A 71 -7.68 -22.83 13.74
N TYR A 72 -8.11 -21.83 14.53
CA TYR A 72 -7.62 -20.45 14.38
C TYR A 72 -6.11 -20.32 14.61
N TYR A 73 -5.53 -21.13 15.51
CA TYR A 73 -4.09 -21.14 15.76
C TYR A 73 -3.24 -21.55 14.55
N PHE A 74 -3.86 -22.17 13.55
CA PHE A 74 -3.19 -22.67 12.35
C PHE A 74 -3.45 -21.79 11.12
N ARG A 75 -4.18 -20.67 11.23
CA ARG A 75 -4.55 -19.79 10.10
C ARG A 75 -3.35 -19.36 9.25
N GLY A 76 -2.19 -19.11 9.86
CA GLY A 76 -0.98 -18.73 9.14
C GLY A 76 -0.42 -19.85 8.27
N VAL A 77 -0.52 -21.10 8.72
CA VAL A 77 0.07 -22.28 8.06
C VAL A 77 -0.94 -23.08 7.23
N GLN A 78 -2.15 -22.54 7.09
CA GLN A 78 -3.25 -23.10 6.30
C GLN A 78 -3.38 -22.38 4.96
N GLU A 79 -3.80 -23.13 3.94
CA GLU A 79 -4.31 -22.51 2.71
C GLU A 79 -5.71 -21.91 2.94
N PRO A 80 -6.03 -20.74 2.37
CA PRO A 80 -7.33 -20.09 2.57
C PRO A 80 -8.53 -20.95 2.13
N SER A 81 -8.37 -21.75 1.07
CA SER A 81 -9.40 -22.69 0.61
C SER A 81 -9.69 -23.76 1.65
N VAL A 82 -8.64 -24.33 2.26
CA VAL A 82 -8.73 -25.33 3.33
C VAL A 82 -9.41 -24.73 4.56
N ALA A 83 -9.03 -23.53 4.98
CA ALA A 83 -9.65 -22.86 6.13
C ALA A 83 -11.17 -22.68 5.98
N ARG A 84 -11.67 -22.45 4.76
CA ARG A 84 -13.11 -22.40 4.47
C ARG A 84 -13.77 -23.77 4.55
N GLU A 85 -13.13 -24.79 3.98
CA GLU A 85 -13.62 -26.17 4.02
C GLU A 85 -13.70 -26.72 5.45
N LEU A 86 -12.70 -26.43 6.29
CA LEU A 86 -12.65 -26.83 7.70
C LEU A 86 -13.87 -26.34 8.49
N ARG A 87 -14.37 -25.13 8.21
CA ARG A 87 -15.56 -24.57 8.87
C ARG A 87 -16.85 -25.29 8.49
N SER A 88 -16.90 -25.90 7.30
CA SER A 88 -18.07 -26.64 6.81
C SER A 88 -17.97 -28.16 7.03
N SER A 89 -16.81 -28.65 7.47
CA SER A 89 -16.54 -30.08 7.58
C SER A 89 -17.29 -30.71 8.77
N PRO A 90 -17.72 -31.98 8.65
CA PRO A 90 -18.29 -32.71 9.78
C PRO A 90 -17.22 -32.91 10.87
N GLY A 91 -17.67 -33.03 12.12
CA GLY A 91 -16.81 -33.09 13.28
C GLY A 91 -17.38 -33.93 14.43
N VAL A 92 -16.95 -33.63 15.65
CA VAL A 92 -17.30 -34.38 16.87
C VAL A 92 -18.81 -34.55 17.02
N LEU A 93 -19.55 -33.44 16.95
CA LEU A 93 -21.00 -33.46 17.13
C LEU A 93 -21.73 -34.25 16.03
N ASN A 94 -21.17 -34.31 14.82
CA ASN A 94 -21.74 -35.09 13.72
C ASN A 94 -21.75 -36.58 14.01
N PHE A 95 -20.59 -37.17 14.36
CA PHE A 95 -20.55 -38.61 14.64
C PHE A 95 -21.28 -38.97 15.94
N LEU A 96 -21.38 -38.04 16.90
CA LEU A 96 -22.19 -38.25 18.11
C LEU A 96 -23.69 -38.36 17.76
N TRP A 97 -24.20 -37.48 16.89
CA TRP A 97 -25.57 -37.55 16.41
C TRP A 97 -25.83 -38.74 15.47
N ASP A 98 -24.86 -39.11 14.62
CA ASP A 98 -24.96 -40.32 13.78
C ASP A 98 -25.16 -41.57 14.65
N TRP A 99 -24.41 -41.70 15.74
CA TRP A 99 -24.63 -42.78 16.71
C TRP A 99 -26.04 -42.72 17.31
N VAL A 100 -26.45 -41.56 17.85
CA VAL A 100 -27.78 -41.39 18.46
C VAL A 100 -28.89 -41.78 17.48
N ASN A 101 -28.83 -41.32 16.24
CA ASN A 101 -29.86 -41.58 15.24
C ASN A 101 -29.99 -43.06 14.89
N ARG A 102 -28.88 -43.81 14.90
CA ARG A 102 -28.87 -45.25 14.63
C ARG A 102 -29.43 -46.05 15.80
N VAL A 103 -29.05 -45.71 17.03
CA VAL A 103 -29.38 -46.54 18.21
C VAL A 103 -30.66 -46.10 18.94
N ARG A 104 -31.23 -44.91 18.66
CA ARG A 104 -32.41 -44.38 19.39
C ARG A 104 -33.63 -45.30 19.37
N ASN A 105 -33.81 -46.07 18.30
CA ASN A 105 -34.95 -47.01 18.17
C ASN A 105 -34.73 -48.32 18.94
N ASN A 106 -33.51 -48.56 19.45
CA ASN A 106 -33.12 -49.68 20.30
C ASN A 106 -33.49 -51.07 19.73
N THR A 107 -33.34 -51.25 18.42
CA THR A 107 -33.49 -52.54 17.73
C THR A 107 -32.12 -53.22 17.63
N GLN A 108 -32.09 -54.55 17.79
CA GLN A 108 -30.84 -55.31 17.83
C GLN A 108 -30.03 -55.15 16.54
N GLU A 109 -30.70 -55.23 15.38
CA GLU A 109 -30.08 -55.11 14.07
C GLU A 109 -29.42 -53.74 13.87
N ALA A 110 -30.11 -52.64 14.20
CA ALA A 110 -29.54 -51.29 14.05
C ALA A 110 -28.33 -51.05 14.97
N ILE A 111 -28.31 -51.65 16.16
CA ILE A 111 -27.17 -51.57 17.08
C ILE A 111 -25.98 -52.34 16.52
N GLU A 112 -26.19 -53.55 16.01
CA GLU A 112 -25.14 -54.37 15.40
C GLU A 112 -24.52 -53.67 14.18
N GLU A 113 -25.36 -53.07 13.32
CA GLU A 113 -24.90 -52.27 12.18
C GLU A 113 -24.09 -51.04 12.62
N ALA A 114 -24.56 -50.31 13.64
CA ALA A 114 -23.84 -49.15 14.17
C ALA A 114 -22.49 -49.54 14.78
N VAL A 115 -22.43 -50.64 15.52
CA VAL A 115 -21.19 -51.21 16.08
C VAL A 115 -20.19 -51.51 14.96
N VAL A 116 -20.59 -52.24 13.92
CA VAL A 116 -19.73 -52.57 12.78
C VAL A 116 -19.22 -51.30 12.08
N LEU A 117 -20.10 -50.32 11.86
CA LEU A 117 -19.73 -49.05 11.23
C LEU A 117 -18.71 -48.28 12.05
N PHE A 118 -18.91 -48.14 13.37
CA PHE A 118 -18.00 -47.38 14.23
C PHE A 118 -16.67 -48.13 14.49
N ASP A 119 -16.68 -49.47 14.58
CA ASP A 119 -15.45 -50.25 14.68
C ASP A 119 -14.61 -50.19 13.38
N SER A 120 -15.25 -49.97 12.22
CA SER A 120 -14.54 -49.69 10.96
C SER A 120 -13.84 -48.32 10.94
N GLY A 121 -14.29 -47.39 11.79
CA GLY A 121 -13.81 -46.02 11.85
C GLY A 121 -14.31 -45.09 10.74
N ALA A 122 -15.24 -45.54 9.89
CA ALA A 122 -15.78 -44.73 8.79
C ALA A 122 -16.33 -43.36 9.24
N PRO A 123 -17.17 -43.26 10.30
CA PRO A 123 -17.68 -41.96 10.76
C PRO A 123 -16.58 -40.99 11.18
N PHE A 124 -15.46 -41.50 11.70
CA PHE A 124 -14.33 -40.68 12.11
C PHE A 124 -13.50 -40.24 10.90
N ASN A 125 -13.25 -41.13 9.93
CA ASN A 125 -12.55 -40.81 8.69
C ASN A 125 -13.25 -39.67 7.92
N ASP A 126 -14.58 -39.68 7.88
CA ASP A 126 -15.38 -38.64 7.21
C ASP A 126 -15.16 -37.24 7.81
N CYS A 127 -14.76 -37.19 9.09
CA CYS A 127 -14.49 -35.95 9.83
C CYS A 127 -13.04 -35.47 9.76
N VAL A 128 -12.09 -36.32 9.31
CA VAL A 128 -10.66 -35.97 9.28
C VAL A 128 -10.37 -34.99 8.15
N ARG A 129 -9.65 -33.91 8.47
CA ARG A 129 -9.10 -32.96 7.49
C ARG A 129 -7.64 -32.65 7.79
N GLU A 130 -6.82 -32.50 6.76
CA GLU A 130 -5.44 -32.01 6.91
C GLU A 130 -5.48 -30.56 7.43
N LEU A 131 -4.80 -30.29 8.53
CA LEU A 131 -4.82 -28.97 9.19
C LEU A 131 -3.66 -28.08 8.77
N VAL A 132 -2.51 -28.66 8.41
CA VAL A 132 -1.29 -27.95 8.06
C VAL A 132 -0.71 -28.58 6.81
N ALA A 133 -0.40 -27.75 5.82
CA ALA A 133 0.15 -28.23 4.55
C ALA A 133 1.46 -29.00 4.78
N SER A 134 1.56 -30.18 4.18
CA SER A 134 2.76 -31.05 4.20
C SER A 134 4.11 -30.35 3.90
N GLU A 135 4.10 -29.19 3.22
CA GLU A 135 5.31 -28.40 2.98
C GLU A 135 6.00 -27.89 4.25
N PHE A 136 5.25 -27.68 5.35
CA PHE A 136 5.81 -27.30 6.65
C PHE A 136 6.57 -28.45 7.34
N PHE A 137 6.44 -29.68 6.84
CA PHE A 137 7.05 -30.88 7.41
C PHE A 137 8.06 -31.54 6.45
N ARG A 138 8.48 -30.84 5.39
CA ARG A 138 9.43 -31.36 4.38
C ARG A 138 10.68 -31.96 5.03
N GLY A 139 10.95 -33.22 4.69
CA GLY A 139 12.09 -33.98 5.24
C GLY A 139 11.74 -34.82 6.47
N SER A 140 10.47 -34.85 6.88
CA SER A 140 9.93 -35.77 7.87
C SER A 140 8.61 -36.38 7.41
N ASP A 141 8.19 -37.48 8.03
CA ASP A 141 6.87 -38.12 7.79
C ASP A 141 5.77 -37.51 8.67
N GLY A 142 5.96 -36.25 9.10
CA GLY A 142 5.08 -35.55 10.02
C GLY A 142 3.80 -35.05 9.36
N SER A 143 2.70 -35.05 10.11
CA SER A 143 1.42 -34.50 9.67
C SER A 143 0.60 -34.01 10.85
N ILE A 144 -0.33 -33.08 10.58
CA ILE A 144 -1.34 -32.65 11.55
C ILE A 144 -2.70 -32.77 10.89
N ASP A 145 -3.48 -33.73 11.36
CA ASP A 145 -4.88 -33.91 10.99
C ASP A 145 -5.78 -33.36 12.08
N TYR A 146 -6.99 -32.97 11.69
CA TYR A 146 -7.95 -32.29 12.54
C TYR A 146 -9.35 -32.89 12.43
N ILE A 147 -10.00 -33.01 13.59
CA ILE A 147 -11.44 -33.20 13.70
C ILE A 147 -11.99 -31.99 14.45
N GLY A 148 -12.81 -31.20 13.77
CA GLY A 148 -13.47 -30.05 14.37
C GLY A 148 -14.67 -30.41 15.24
N ALA A 149 -15.28 -29.39 15.84
CA ALA A 149 -16.44 -29.60 16.72
C ALA A 149 -17.69 -30.06 15.95
N GLY A 150 -17.91 -29.58 14.74
CA GLY A 150 -19.01 -30.03 13.87
C GLY A 150 -19.24 -29.10 12.68
N SER A 151 -20.04 -29.57 11.72
CA SER A 151 -20.47 -28.76 10.57
C SER A 151 -21.59 -27.77 10.95
N PRO A 152 -21.79 -26.68 10.18
CA PRO A 152 -22.82 -25.66 10.47
C PRO A 152 -24.25 -26.20 10.51
N ARG A 153 -24.49 -27.32 9.82
CA ARG A 153 -25.72 -28.10 9.90
C ARG A 153 -25.41 -29.50 10.38
N ILE A 154 -26.26 -30.02 11.26
CA ILE A 154 -26.12 -31.35 11.86
C ILE A 154 -27.40 -32.13 11.61
N GLU A 155 -27.26 -33.37 11.15
CA GLU A 155 -28.36 -34.33 11.07
C GLU A 155 -28.70 -34.85 12.47
N ALA A 156 -29.43 -34.06 13.24
CA ALA A 156 -30.12 -34.52 14.45
C ALA A 156 -31.38 -35.33 14.00
N PRO A 157 -32.43 -35.55 14.81
CA PRO A 157 -33.65 -36.19 14.30
C PRO A 157 -34.24 -35.51 13.06
N GLU A 158 -33.98 -34.22 12.91
CA GLU A 158 -34.14 -33.41 11.71
C GLU A 158 -32.86 -32.58 11.50
N SER A 159 -32.55 -32.19 10.25
CA SER A 159 -31.39 -31.33 9.96
C SER A 159 -31.57 -29.94 10.58
N THR A 160 -30.74 -29.58 11.54
CA THR A 160 -30.78 -28.31 12.28
C THR A 160 -29.44 -27.57 12.27
N HIS A 161 -29.44 -26.34 12.77
CA HIS A 161 -28.20 -25.56 12.96
C HIS A 161 -27.36 -26.12 14.12
N TYR A 162 -26.04 -25.98 14.01
CA TYR A 162 -25.06 -26.49 14.98
C TYR A 162 -25.41 -26.20 16.44
N GLU A 163 -25.77 -24.95 16.76
CA GLU A 163 -26.05 -24.50 18.13
C GLU A 163 -27.29 -25.17 18.70
N GLU A 164 -28.32 -25.36 17.88
CA GLU A 164 -29.56 -26.04 18.26
C GLU A 164 -29.34 -27.55 18.44
N ALA A 165 -28.57 -28.16 17.54
CA ALA A 165 -28.19 -29.57 17.63
C ALA A 165 -27.34 -29.85 18.88
N LEU A 166 -26.44 -28.94 19.27
CA LEU A 166 -25.65 -29.06 20.50
C LEU A 166 -26.53 -28.90 21.74
N ALA A 167 -27.38 -27.86 21.77
CA ALA A 167 -28.26 -27.58 22.90
C ALA A 167 -29.28 -28.71 23.16
N SER A 168 -29.70 -29.40 22.11
CA SER A 168 -30.65 -30.52 22.17
C SER A 168 -29.99 -31.89 22.35
N PHE A 169 -28.65 -31.98 22.36
CA PHE A 169 -27.95 -33.25 22.47
C PHE A 169 -28.24 -33.93 23.82
N PRO A 170 -28.75 -35.19 23.83
CA PRO A 170 -29.27 -35.82 25.03
C PRO A 170 -28.17 -36.47 25.87
N TRP A 171 -27.23 -35.68 26.43
CA TRP A 171 -26.06 -36.18 27.17
C TRP A 171 -26.34 -37.28 28.23
N PRO A 172 -27.37 -37.16 29.10
CA PRO A 172 -27.63 -38.19 30.10
C PRO A 172 -28.07 -39.52 29.49
N ASP A 173 -28.95 -39.47 28.49
CA ASP A 173 -29.48 -40.66 27.81
C ASP A 173 -28.43 -41.26 26.86
N PHE A 174 -27.56 -40.42 26.28
CA PHE A 174 -26.44 -40.85 25.45
C PHE A 174 -25.58 -41.89 26.16
N PHE A 175 -25.18 -41.62 27.41
CA PHE A 175 -24.38 -42.58 28.18
C PHE A 175 -25.22 -43.68 28.83
N SER A 176 -26.36 -43.35 29.43
CA SER A 176 -27.11 -44.30 30.26
C SER A 176 -28.01 -45.26 29.48
N LYS A 177 -28.52 -44.85 28.31
CA LYS A 177 -29.50 -45.62 27.52
C LYS A 177 -28.99 -45.99 26.12
N MET A 178 -28.10 -45.17 25.55
CA MET A 178 -27.65 -45.32 24.16
C MET A 178 -26.20 -45.83 24.04
N ALA A 179 -25.63 -46.36 25.13
CA ALA A 179 -24.28 -46.94 25.16
C ALA A 179 -23.18 -46.02 24.58
N GLY A 180 -23.30 -44.70 24.74
CA GLY A 180 -22.41 -43.70 24.14
C GLY A 180 -20.93 -43.85 24.50
N GLY A 181 -20.60 -44.55 25.59
CA GLY A 181 -19.20 -44.91 25.91
C GLY A 181 -18.54 -45.81 24.86
N TYR A 182 -19.33 -46.54 24.06
CA TYR A 182 -18.84 -47.31 22.94
C TYR A 182 -18.23 -46.42 21.85
N VAL A 183 -18.83 -45.25 21.57
CA VAL A 183 -18.31 -44.27 20.60
C VAL A 183 -16.93 -43.78 21.02
N SER A 184 -16.77 -43.40 22.30
CA SER A 184 -15.48 -42.97 22.85
C SER A 184 -14.40 -44.04 22.72
N ARG A 185 -14.75 -45.31 23.01
CA ARG A 185 -13.85 -46.45 22.85
C ARG A 185 -13.47 -46.66 21.38
N ALA A 186 -14.44 -46.70 20.47
CA ALA A 186 -14.19 -46.87 19.04
C ALA A 186 -13.30 -45.76 18.47
N LEU A 187 -13.56 -44.50 18.86
CA LEU A 187 -12.73 -43.34 18.48
C LEU A 187 -11.29 -43.50 19.00
N ARG A 188 -11.12 -43.88 20.27
CA ARG A 188 -9.81 -44.13 20.87
C ARG A 188 -9.05 -45.25 20.14
N ASP A 189 -9.70 -46.37 19.89
CA ASP A 189 -9.10 -47.53 19.21
C ASP A 189 -8.71 -47.20 17.76
N TRP A 190 -9.57 -46.46 17.04
CA TRP A 190 -9.29 -46.00 15.68
C TRP A 190 -8.12 -45.00 15.65
N ALA A 191 -8.13 -43.99 16.53
CA ALA A 191 -7.13 -42.92 16.50
C ALA A 191 -5.74 -43.44 16.89
N LYS A 192 -5.63 -44.25 17.95
CA LYS A 192 -4.35 -44.83 18.40
C LYS A 192 -3.68 -45.71 17.35
N LYS A 193 -4.45 -46.37 16.48
CA LYS A 193 -3.92 -47.19 15.38
C LYS A 193 -3.30 -46.36 14.24
N ARG A 194 -3.71 -45.10 14.08
CA ARG A 194 -3.36 -44.25 12.91
C ARG A 194 -2.34 -43.16 13.23
N TYR A 195 -2.38 -42.62 14.44
CA TYR A 195 -1.57 -41.47 14.85
C TYR A 195 -0.56 -41.85 15.93
N ASP A 196 0.55 -41.13 16.00
CA ASP A 196 1.53 -41.26 17.08
C ASP A 196 1.07 -40.50 18.33
N LEU A 197 0.40 -39.36 18.11
CA LEU A 197 -0.01 -38.45 19.16
C LEU A 197 -1.41 -37.93 18.84
N ILE A 198 -2.31 -37.99 19.82
CA ILE A 198 -3.69 -37.54 19.70
C ILE A 198 -3.93 -36.50 20.79
N LEU A 199 -4.18 -35.27 20.38
CA LEU A 199 -4.35 -34.15 21.32
C LEU A 199 -5.78 -33.64 21.30
N ILE A 200 -6.39 -33.55 22.47
CA ILE A 200 -7.80 -33.14 22.63
C ILE A 200 -7.86 -31.78 23.33
N ASP A 201 -8.50 -30.80 22.69
CA ASP A 201 -8.87 -29.54 23.35
C ASP A 201 -10.23 -29.69 24.01
N SER A 202 -10.28 -29.85 25.33
CA SER A 202 -11.55 -30.10 26.03
C SER A 202 -12.41 -28.83 26.17
N ARG A 203 -13.67 -28.91 26.58
CA ARG A 203 -14.35 -27.74 27.18
C ARG A 203 -13.79 -27.41 28.58
N THR A 204 -13.87 -26.16 29.00
CA THR A 204 -13.52 -25.76 30.39
C THR A 204 -14.63 -26.08 31.39
N GLY A 205 -14.26 -26.24 32.67
CA GLY A 205 -15.24 -26.39 33.75
C GLY A 205 -15.77 -27.82 33.90
N LEU A 206 -17.07 -27.96 34.20
CA LEU A 206 -17.73 -29.23 34.58
C LEU A 206 -18.75 -29.71 33.54
N ALA A 207 -18.62 -29.29 32.27
CA ALA A 207 -19.50 -29.73 31.20
C ALA A 207 -19.42 -31.25 30.97
N GLU A 208 -20.51 -31.86 30.50
CA GLU A 208 -20.56 -33.30 30.20
C GLU A 208 -19.50 -33.70 29.15
N SER A 209 -19.30 -32.86 28.13
CA SER A 209 -18.24 -33.01 27.12
C SER A 209 -16.84 -33.05 27.76
N ALA A 210 -16.59 -32.22 28.78
CA ALA A 210 -15.33 -32.24 29.53
C ALA A 210 -15.14 -33.54 30.31
N GLY A 211 -16.23 -34.16 30.78
CA GLY A 211 -16.21 -35.49 31.40
C GLY A 211 -15.71 -36.58 30.43
N VAL A 212 -16.17 -36.57 29.18
CA VAL A 212 -15.67 -37.49 28.14
C VAL A 212 -14.17 -37.31 27.91
N CYS A 213 -13.75 -36.05 27.77
CA CYS A 213 -12.37 -35.68 27.49
C CYS A 213 -11.43 -36.00 28.65
N THR A 214 -11.89 -36.03 29.89
CA THR A 214 -11.04 -36.26 31.08
C THR A 214 -11.07 -37.69 31.60
N MET A 215 -12.06 -38.51 31.18
CA MET A 215 -12.30 -39.83 31.78
C MET A 215 -12.37 -41.00 30.80
N GLN A 216 -12.77 -40.78 29.54
CA GLN A 216 -13.03 -41.87 28.59
C GLN A 216 -11.98 -41.95 27.47
N LEU A 217 -11.56 -40.79 26.96
CA LEU A 217 -10.62 -40.70 25.83
C LEU A 217 -9.14 -40.78 26.23
N PRO A 218 -8.66 -40.06 27.27
CA PRO A 218 -7.22 -39.83 27.42
C PRO A 218 -6.46 -41.00 28.04
N ASP A 219 -5.21 -41.13 27.62
CA ASP A 219 -4.15 -41.81 28.37
C ASP A 219 -3.54 -40.85 29.42
N ALA A 220 -3.45 -39.56 29.08
CA ALA A 220 -2.98 -38.50 29.97
C ALA A 220 -3.87 -37.25 29.92
N VAL A 221 -3.95 -36.53 31.04
CA VAL A 221 -4.65 -35.24 31.14
C VAL A 221 -3.67 -34.15 31.58
N ALA A 222 -3.43 -33.20 30.69
CA ALA A 222 -2.73 -31.96 30.95
C ALA A 222 -3.67 -30.96 31.65
N LEU A 223 -3.59 -30.90 32.98
CA LEU A 223 -4.33 -29.96 33.81
C LEU A 223 -3.68 -28.58 33.68
N CYS A 224 -4.22 -27.75 32.78
CA CYS A 224 -3.75 -26.40 32.47
C CYS A 224 -4.37 -25.39 33.43
N PHE A 225 -3.55 -24.55 34.09
CA PHE A 225 -4.04 -23.60 35.08
C PHE A 225 -3.11 -22.39 35.27
N VAL A 226 -3.66 -21.23 35.62
CA VAL A 226 -2.85 -20.11 36.14
C VAL A 226 -2.70 -20.22 37.65
N LEU A 227 -1.62 -19.64 38.21
CA LEU A 227 -1.30 -19.69 39.65
C LEU A 227 -2.19 -18.76 40.51
N ASN A 228 -3.50 -18.83 40.31
CA ASN A 228 -4.49 -18.19 41.19
C ASN A 228 -5.29 -19.25 41.96
N ARG A 229 -5.85 -18.81 43.08
CA ARG A 229 -6.49 -19.69 44.07
C ARG A 229 -7.64 -20.52 43.48
N GLN A 230 -8.50 -19.91 42.65
CA GLN A 230 -9.65 -20.58 42.05
C GLN A 230 -9.23 -21.68 41.06
N ASN A 231 -8.21 -21.41 40.25
CA ASN A 231 -7.73 -22.40 39.29
C ASN A 231 -7.05 -23.57 39.99
N ILE A 232 -6.14 -23.29 40.95
CA ILE A 232 -5.45 -24.33 41.74
C ILE A 232 -6.45 -25.25 42.45
N GLU A 233 -7.43 -24.67 43.15
CA GLU A 233 -8.44 -25.46 43.87
C GLU A 233 -9.34 -26.23 42.91
N GLY A 234 -9.71 -25.63 41.78
CA GLY A 234 -10.53 -26.25 40.74
C GLY A 234 -9.86 -27.47 40.12
N ILE A 235 -8.63 -27.33 39.61
CA ILE A 235 -7.92 -28.46 38.99
C ILE A 235 -7.56 -29.54 40.00
N SER A 236 -7.29 -29.20 41.26
CA SER A 236 -6.98 -30.20 42.30
C SER A 236 -8.21 -31.05 42.64
N LYS A 237 -9.42 -30.48 42.60
CA LYS A 237 -10.68 -31.24 42.76
C LYS A 237 -10.95 -32.14 41.56
N ILE A 238 -10.70 -31.67 40.34
CA ILE A 238 -10.87 -32.50 39.14
C ILE A 238 -9.87 -33.66 39.14
N ALA A 239 -8.60 -33.39 39.47
CA ALA A 239 -7.58 -34.41 39.61
C ALA A 239 -7.99 -35.51 40.61
N SER A 240 -8.59 -35.13 41.74
CA SER A 240 -9.04 -36.10 42.74
C SER A 240 -10.17 -37.00 42.22
N VAL A 241 -11.11 -36.44 41.46
CA VAL A 241 -12.21 -37.19 40.83
C VAL A 241 -11.69 -38.16 39.77
N ILE A 242 -10.76 -37.69 38.91
CA ILE A 242 -10.15 -38.53 37.88
C ILE A 242 -9.43 -39.70 38.55
N ARG A 243 -8.53 -39.45 39.53
CA ARG A 243 -7.80 -40.53 40.23
C ARG A 243 -8.72 -41.54 40.92
N ALA A 244 -9.82 -41.08 41.51
CA ALA A 244 -10.76 -41.97 42.20
C ALA A 244 -11.50 -42.93 41.26
N THR A 245 -11.72 -42.51 40.01
CA THR A 245 -12.58 -43.23 39.06
C THR A 245 -11.77 -43.92 37.95
N LYS A 246 -10.60 -43.35 37.60
CA LYS A 246 -9.70 -43.72 36.50
C LYS A 246 -8.23 -43.57 36.93
N PRO A 247 -7.75 -44.38 37.89
CA PRO A 247 -6.38 -44.27 38.41
C PRO A 247 -5.28 -44.54 37.37
N GLU A 248 -5.63 -45.16 36.24
CA GLU A 248 -4.74 -45.42 35.11
C GLU A 248 -4.38 -44.17 34.28
N ILE A 249 -5.17 -43.10 34.36
CA ILE A 249 -4.94 -41.87 33.60
C ILE A 249 -3.77 -41.10 34.23
N ASN A 250 -2.76 -40.78 33.42
CA ASN A 250 -1.64 -39.97 33.86
C ASN A 250 -2.06 -38.50 34.01
N LEU A 251 -1.82 -37.90 35.17
CA LEU A 251 -2.17 -36.48 35.41
C LEU A 251 -0.91 -35.62 35.38
N LEU A 252 -0.96 -34.55 34.59
CA LEU A 252 0.15 -33.63 34.34
C LEU A 252 -0.27 -32.21 34.76
N ALA A 253 0.33 -31.68 35.82
CA ALA A 253 0.05 -30.33 36.31
C ALA A 253 0.83 -29.28 35.51
N ALA A 254 0.12 -28.54 34.65
CA ALA A 254 0.69 -27.61 33.69
C ALA A 254 0.36 -26.13 34.04
N PRO A 255 1.22 -25.43 34.80
CA PRO A 255 0.99 -24.02 35.10
C PRO A 255 1.25 -23.15 33.87
N MET A 256 0.28 -22.31 33.53
CA MET A 256 0.28 -21.44 32.37
C MET A 256 0.45 -19.97 32.77
N ARG A 257 1.01 -19.17 31.86
CA ARG A 257 1.14 -17.70 31.97
C ARG A 257 1.83 -17.27 33.27
N VAL A 258 2.91 -17.95 33.66
CA VAL A 258 3.66 -17.62 34.87
C VAL A 258 4.46 -16.33 34.66
N ALA A 259 3.96 -15.20 35.17
CA ALA A 259 4.45 -13.86 34.84
C ALA A 259 5.51 -13.27 35.78
N ARG A 260 5.58 -13.75 37.03
CA ARG A 260 6.52 -13.25 38.04
C ARG A 260 7.36 -14.40 38.51
N GLU A 261 8.69 -14.29 38.42
CA GLU A 261 9.61 -15.28 38.99
C GLU A 261 10.35 -14.66 40.18
N GLY A 262 10.42 -15.41 41.29
CA GLY A 262 11.22 -15.01 42.45
C GLY A 262 10.57 -13.91 43.31
N THR A 263 9.27 -13.66 43.15
CA THR A 263 8.52 -12.75 44.04
C THR A 263 7.90 -13.54 45.20
N SER A 264 7.66 -12.87 46.34
CA SER A 264 7.01 -13.51 47.48
C SER A 264 5.61 -14.03 47.15
N GLU A 265 4.86 -13.31 46.32
CA GLU A 265 3.52 -13.68 45.87
C GLU A 265 3.53 -14.92 44.98
N GLU A 266 4.45 -15.01 44.01
CA GLU A 266 4.59 -16.21 43.19
C GLU A 266 5.03 -17.41 44.03
N SER A 267 5.98 -17.21 44.95
CA SER A 267 6.41 -18.26 45.88
C SER A 267 5.26 -18.77 46.74
N GLU A 268 4.39 -17.89 47.24
CA GLU A 268 3.19 -18.29 47.99
C GLU A 268 2.20 -19.06 47.10
N ALA A 269 1.95 -18.58 45.88
CA ALA A 269 1.04 -19.22 44.94
C ALA A 269 1.53 -20.62 44.52
N ARG A 270 2.84 -20.81 44.30
CA ARG A 270 3.45 -22.11 44.05
C ARG A 270 3.35 -23.04 45.26
N ALA A 271 3.64 -22.54 46.46
CA ALA A 271 3.50 -23.32 47.69
C ALA A 271 2.05 -23.80 47.88
N LYS A 272 1.07 -22.93 47.58
CA LYS A 272 -0.36 -23.29 47.58
C LYS A 272 -0.69 -24.34 46.52
N ALA A 273 -0.16 -24.20 45.31
CA ALA A 273 -0.33 -25.20 44.25
C ALA A 273 0.22 -26.56 44.65
N ILE A 274 1.45 -26.63 45.17
CA ILE A 274 2.06 -27.87 45.68
C ILE A 274 1.18 -28.49 46.77
N THR A 275 0.73 -27.68 47.73
CA THR A 275 -0.09 -28.13 48.86
C THR A 275 -1.42 -28.72 48.39
N ASP A 276 -2.14 -28.04 47.51
CA ASP A 276 -3.46 -28.48 47.05
C ASP A 276 -3.36 -29.66 46.07
N LEU A 277 -2.42 -29.63 45.13
CA LEU A 277 -2.19 -30.74 44.20
C LEU A 277 -1.82 -32.01 44.95
N THR A 278 -1.01 -31.90 46.01
CA THR A 278 -0.65 -33.06 46.84
C THR A 278 -1.84 -33.53 47.68
N ARG A 279 -2.43 -32.61 48.46
CA ARG A 279 -3.45 -32.96 49.46
C ARG A 279 -4.79 -33.38 48.85
N LEU A 280 -5.23 -32.68 47.80
CA LEU A 280 -6.50 -32.92 47.13
C LEU A 280 -6.29 -33.69 45.83
N GLY A 281 -5.38 -33.21 44.97
CA GLY A 281 -5.17 -33.77 43.64
C GLY A 281 -4.43 -35.10 43.58
N GLY A 282 -3.92 -35.61 44.72
CA GLY A 282 -3.27 -36.93 44.83
C GLY A 282 -1.90 -37.03 44.15
N PHE A 283 -1.22 -35.92 43.91
CA PHE A 283 0.17 -35.91 43.43
C PHE A 283 1.14 -36.21 44.57
N SER A 284 2.28 -36.84 44.29
CA SER A 284 3.41 -36.83 45.22
C SER A 284 4.04 -35.44 45.25
N VAL A 285 4.66 -35.06 46.38
CA VAL A 285 5.31 -33.75 46.54
C VAL A 285 6.40 -33.55 45.48
N GLU A 286 7.22 -34.57 45.23
CA GLU A 286 8.31 -34.53 44.25
C GLU A 286 7.79 -34.27 42.83
N MET A 287 6.75 -35.02 42.42
CA MET A 287 6.11 -34.85 41.11
C MET A 287 5.46 -33.48 40.95
N ALA A 288 4.75 -32.99 41.98
CA ALA A 288 4.12 -31.67 41.92
C ALA A 288 5.16 -30.55 41.74
N ILE A 289 6.28 -30.62 42.45
CA ILE A 289 7.39 -29.66 42.30
C ILE A 289 7.98 -29.76 40.89
N HIS A 290 8.28 -30.97 40.42
CA HIS A 290 8.85 -31.20 39.10
C HIS A 290 7.96 -30.64 37.98
N GLN A 291 6.68 -31.02 37.96
CA GLN A 291 5.75 -30.61 36.91
C GLN A 291 5.50 -29.09 36.94
N LEU A 292 5.42 -28.47 38.12
CA LEU A 292 5.31 -27.01 38.23
C LEU A 292 6.53 -26.24 37.65
N GLN A 293 7.66 -26.91 37.45
CA GLN A 293 8.85 -26.34 36.82
C GLN A 293 8.94 -26.74 35.34
N ALA A 294 8.84 -28.04 35.03
CA ALA A 294 9.05 -28.58 33.70
C ALA A 294 7.90 -28.21 32.73
N LEU A 295 6.65 -28.30 33.18
CA LEU A 295 5.45 -27.98 32.39
C LEU A 295 4.99 -26.52 32.49
N ALA A 296 5.80 -25.64 33.08
CA ALA A 296 5.43 -24.23 33.18
C ALA A 296 5.54 -23.52 31.84
N ILE A 297 4.49 -22.84 31.39
CA ILE A 297 4.59 -21.83 30.33
C ILE A 297 4.75 -20.45 30.97
N LYS A 298 5.94 -19.87 30.85
CA LYS A 298 6.25 -18.55 31.39
C LYS A 298 5.62 -17.44 30.54
N HIS A 299 5.37 -16.29 31.14
CA HIS A 299 4.96 -15.09 30.41
C HIS A 299 6.07 -14.66 29.43
N ALA A 300 5.66 -14.22 28.26
CA ALA A 300 6.52 -13.57 27.28
C ALA A 300 5.91 -12.20 26.96
N ASP A 301 6.74 -11.18 26.75
CA ASP A 301 6.25 -9.83 26.48
C ASP A 301 5.72 -9.67 25.04
N ALA A 302 6.19 -10.51 24.12
CA ALA A 302 5.83 -10.51 22.70
C ALA A 302 4.83 -11.63 22.34
N VAL A 303 3.80 -11.87 23.17
CA VAL A 303 2.74 -12.83 22.80
C VAL A 303 1.84 -12.19 21.73
N PRO A 304 1.61 -12.87 20.59
CA PRO A 304 0.71 -12.36 19.54
C PRO A 304 -0.71 -12.13 20.06
N PHE A 305 -1.37 -11.09 19.54
CA PHE A 305 -2.79 -10.83 19.83
C PHE A 305 -3.72 -11.81 19.11
N TYR A 306 -3.31 -12.30 17.94
CA TYR A 306 -4.05 -13.30 17.17
C TYR A 306 -3.60 -14.72 17.52
N GLU A 307 -4.51 -15.68 17.40
CA GLU A 307 -4.23 -17.10 17.54
C GLU A 307 -3.21 -17.55 16.49
N THR A 308 -2.04 -18.00 16.93
CA THR A 308 -0.97 -18.46 16.03
C THR A 308 0.05 -19.34 16.76
N LEU A 309 0.94 -19.95 15.99
CA LEU A 309 2.02 -20.80 16.44
C LEU A 309 3.26 -19.96 16.77
N ALA A 310 3.88 -20.18 17.93
CA ALA A 310 5.08 -19.46 18.34
C ALA A 310 6.24 -19.60 17.31
N PRO A 311 6.52 -20.80 16.75
CA PRO A 311 7.52 -20.96 15.69
C PRO A 311 7.33 -20.09 14.45
N VAL A 312 6.09 -19.74 14.10
CA VAL A 312 5.78 -18.97 12.89
C VAL A 312 6.08 -17.49 13.10
N VAL A 313 5.79 -16.96 14.28
CA VAL A 313 5.96 -15.53 14.59
C VAL A 313 7.34 -15.16 15.12
N ALA A 314 8.09 -16.12 15.66
CA ALA A 314 9.41 -15.86 16.25
C ALA A 314 10.42 -15.40 15.19
N SER A 315 11.08 -14.26 15.42
CA SER A 315 12.16 -13.80 14.54
C SER A 315 13.30 -14.81 14.47
N ASP A 316 13.62 -15.43 15.60
CA ASP A 316 14.57 -16.53 15.72
C ASP A 316 14.03 -17.51 16.78
N MET A 317 13.73 -18.74 16.36
CA MET A 317 13.11 -19.77 17.19
C MET A 317 14.03 -20.24 18.32
N GLU A 318 15.35 -20.24 18.14
CA GLU A 318 16.30 -20.80 19.10
C GLU A 318 16.48 -19.91 20.33
N VAL A 319 16.20 -18.62 20.21
CA VAL A 319 16.32 -17.63 21.29
C VAL A 319 14.96 -17.09 21.76
N ASP A 320 13.89 -17.34 21.02
CA ASP A 320 12.54 -16.90 21.40
C ASP A 320 12.05 -17.63 22.67
N ALA A 321 11.69 -16.85 23.68
CA ALA A 321 11.30 -17.37 24.98
C ALA A 321 10.05 -18.26 24.91
N LEU A 322 9.10 -17.96 24.02
CA LEU A 322 7.86 -18.70 23.91
C LEU A 322 8.08 -20.03 23.20
N CYS A 323 8.88 -20.06 22.12
CA CYS A 323 9.32 -21.27 21.44
C CYS A 323 10.05 -22.23 22.40
N LEU A 324 11.01 -21.72 23.17
CA LEU A 324 11.75 -22.51 24.16
C LEU A 324 10.86 -23.05 25.28
N ASN A 325 9.87 -22.27 25.73
CA ASN A 325 8.88 -22.72 26.71
C ASN A 325 8.03 -23.87 26.16
N TYR A 326 7.53 -23.75 24.93
CA TYR A 326 6.73 -24.82 24.31
C TYR A 326 7.54 -26.05 23.96
N LEU A 327 8.82 -25.92 23.58
CA LEU A 327 9.71 -27.06 23.39
C LEU A 327 9.88 -27.86 24.68
N ARG A 328 10.21 -27.19 25.79
CA ARG A 328 10.34 -27.84 27.10
C ARG A 328 9.02 -28.49 27.52
N PHE A 329 7.92 -27.77 27.36
CA PHE A 329 6.59 -28.24 27.69
C PHE A 329 6.21 -29.50 26.89
N ALA A 330 6.40 -29.49 25.56
CA ALA A 330 6.06 -30.61 24.69
C ALA A 330 6.89 -31.85 25.01
N ARG A 331 8.20 -31.71 25.28
CA ARG A 331 9.08 -32.83 25.67
C ARG A 331 8.60 -33.51 26.95
N GLU A 332 8.30 -32.71 27.98
CA GLU A 332 7.83 -33.24 29.27
C GLU A 332 6.43 -33.83 29.16
N LEU A 333 5.53 -33.17 28.42
CA LEU A 333 4.14 -33.59 28.28
C LEU A 333 4.00 -34.93 27.55
N THR A 334 4.77 -35.11 26.47
CA THR A 334 4.66 -36.27 25.56
C THR A 334 5.68 -37.37 25.87
N GLY A 335 6.67 -37.11 26.73
CA GLY A 335 7.81 -38.00 26.95
C GLY A 335 8.78 -38.10 25.77
N LEU A 336 8.54 -37.38 24.67
CA LEU A 336 9.41 -37.35 23.49
C LEU A 336 10.63 -36.45 23.73
N SER A 337 11.66 -37.01 24.37
CA SER A 337 12.87 -36.27 24.76
C SER A 337 13.69 -35.70 23.58
N ASP A 338 13.49 -36.23 22.38
CA ASP A 338 14.21 -35.92 21.14
C ASP A 338 13.58 -34.78 20.33
N LEU A 339 12.40 -34.27 20.70
CA LEU A 339 11.79 -33.13 20.02
C LEU A 339 12.78 -31.96 19.94
N ALA A 340 12.95 -31.35 18.78
CA ALA A 340 13.79 -30.18 18.58
C ALA A 340 13.03 -29.06 17.86
N LEU A 341 13.55 -27.84 17.94
CA LEU A 341 13.10 -26.75 17.08
C LEU A 341 13.71 -26.96 15.70
N ILE A 342 12.89 -27.38 14.74
CA ILE A 342 13.32 -27.58 13.36
C ILE A 342 13.22 -26.24 12.62
N PRO A 343 14.31 -25.74 12.01
CA PRO A 343 14.26 -24.52 11.22
C PRO A 343 13.26 -24.64 10.08
N LEU A 344 12.38 -23.64 9.95
CA LEU A 344 11.40 -23.57 8.88
C LEU A 344 11.97 -22.82 7.68
N ASP A 345 11.54 -23.20 6.47
CA ASP A 345 11.88 -22.48 5.25
C ASP A 345 11.36 -21.04 5.32
N GLU A 346 12.25 -20.07 5.06
CA GLU A 346 11.96 -18.65 5.24
C GLU A 346 10.83 -18.17 4.32
N SER A 347 10.71 -18.73 3.11
CA SER A 347 9.62 -18.39 2.19
C SER A 347 8.26 -18.86 2.71
N LEU A 348 8.21 -20.03 3.38
CA LEU A 348 7.00 -20.54 4.02
C LEU A 348 6.60 -19.65 5.20
N VAL A 349 7.57 -19.30 6.04
CA VAL A 349 7.35 -18.44 7.21
C VAL A 349 6.88 -17.05 6.78
N SER A 350 7.48 -16.46 5.74
CA SER A 350 7.04 -15.18 5.19
C SER A 350 5.61 -15.26 4.66
N ARG A 351 5.24 -16.32 3.93
CA ARG A 351 3.84 -16.54 3.48
C ARG A 351 2.89 -16.67 4.66
N ALA A 352 3.27 -17.42 5.68
CA ALA A 352 2.45 -17.61 6.87
C ALA A 352 2.24 -16.31 7.65
N ARG A 353 3.31 -15.52 7.82
CA ARG A 353 3.25 -14.18 8.45
C ARG A 353 2.43 -13.19 7.64
N ALA A 354 2.47 -13.27 6.31
CA ALA A 354 1.64 -12.46 5.43
C ALA A 354 0.15 -12.75 5.66
N ARG A 355 -0.23 -14.03 5.78
CA ARG A 355 -1.62 -14.45 6.10
C ARG A 355 -2.11 -14.00 7.48
N LEU A 356 -1.18 -13.76 8.40
CA LEU A 356 -1.45 -13.28 9.76
C LEU A 356 -1.43 -11.75 9.87
N GLN A 357 -1.10 -11.01 8.80
CA GLN A 357 -1.12 -9.56 8.84
C GLN A 357 -2.54 -9.04 9.13
N PRO A 358 -2.67 -7.97 9.93
CA PRO A 358 -3.95 -7.35 10.17
C PRO A 358 -4.59 -6.91 8.85
N GLN A 359 -5.80 -7.39 8.57
CA GLN A 359 -6.60 -6.94 7.41
C GLN A 359 -7.44 -5.69 7.72
N LEU A 360 -7.53 -5.33 9.01
CA LEU A 360 -8.25 -4.18 9.51
C LEU A 360 -7.39 -3.47 10.56
N ALA A 361 -7.56 -2.17 10.66
CA ALA A 361 -6.94 -1.33 11.67
C ALA A 361 -8.00 -0.38 12.26
N THR A 362 -7.72 0.24 13.40
CA THR A 362 -8.57 1.34 13.88
C THR A 362 -8.31 2.59 13.05
N SER A 363 -9.31 3.47 12.93
CA SER A 363 -9.16 4.78 12.30
C SER A 363 -8.02 5.59 12.95
N GLU A 364 -7.92 5.57 14.28
CA GLU A 364 -6.82 6.19 15.03
C GLU A 364 -5.44 5.64 14.66
N TYR A 365 -5.33 4.34 14.36
CA TYR A 365 -4.06 3.75 13.93
C TYR A 365 -3.67 4.24 12.54
N ILE A 366 -4.61 4.26 11.59
CA ILE A 366 -4.37 4.75 10.22
C ILE A 366 -3.91 6.21 10.27
N GLU A 367 -4.58 7.05 11.05
CA GLU A 367 -4.19 8.46 11.23
C GLU A 367 -2.76 8.60 11.81
N LYS A 368 -2.38 7.73 12.75
CA LYS A 368 -1.02 7.73 13.33
C LYS A 368 0.07 7.25 12.36
N LEU A 369 -0.27 6.57 11.26
CA LEU A 369 0.71 6.18 10.25
C LEU A 369 1.40 7.40 9.62
N ILE A 370 0.75 8.57 9.62
CA ILE A 370 1.34 9.84 9.16
C ILE A 370 2.58 10.24 9.98
N GLY A 371 2.62 9.89 11.26
CA GLY A 371 3.76 10.18 12.14
C GLY A 371 4.83 9.08 12.19
N SER A 372 4.64 8.00 11.44
CA SER A 372 5.47 6.79 11.52
C SER A 372 6.61 6.80 10.50
N GLU A 373 7.48 5.79 10.54
CA GLU A 373 8.56 5.64 9.56
C GLU A 373 7.98 5.47 8.13
N PRO A 374 8.43 6.26 7.12
CA PRO A 374 7.76 6.32 5.81
C PRO A 374 7.60 4.98 5.07
N LEU A 375 8.64 4.15 5.03
CA LEU A 375 8.61 2.85 4.35
C LEU A 375 7.62 1.88 5.01
N ARG A 376 7.62 1.86 6.34
CA ARG A 376 6.67 1.06 7.13
C ARG A 376 5.24 1.54 6.91
N ALA A 377 5.02 2.85 7.00
CA ALA A 377 3.70 3.45 6.81
C ALA A 377 3.11 3.14 5.42
N ILE A 378 3.91 3.28 4.35
CA ILE A 378 3.48 2.96 2.98
C ILE A 378 3.14 1.46 2.86
N THR A 379 3.98 0.57 3.37
CA THR A 379 3.76 -0.89 3.26
C THR A 379 2.49 -1.31 3.99
N GLU A 380 2.25 -0.75 5.18
CA GLU A 380 1.03 -1.04 5.94
C GLU A 380 -0.22 -0.46 5.27
N LEU A 381 -0.14 0.77 4.73
CA LEU A 381 -1.24 1.37 3.97
C LEU A 381 -1.57 0.57 2.70
N GLU A 382 -0.56 0.06 1.97
CA GLU A 382 -0.76 -0.80 0.79
C GLU A 382 -1.54 -2.07 1.16
N SER A 383 -1.21 -2.69 2.29
CA SER A 383 -1.92 -3.89 2.76
C SER A 383 -3.36 -3.59 3.17
N LEU A 384 -3.57 -2.51 3.93
CA LEU A 384 -4.89 -2.11 4.42
C LEU A 384 -5.80 -1.69 3.27
N ILE A 385 -5.31 -0.88 2.33
CA ILE A 385 -6.10 -0.44 1.18
C ILE A 385 -6.41 -1.59 0.24
N SER A 386 -5.49 -2.56 0.08
CA SER A 386 -5.76 -3.75 -0.71
C SER A 386 -6.84 -4.62 -0.10
N SER A 387 -6.82 -4.79 1.21
CA SER A 387 -7.84 -5.56 1.94
C SER A 387 -9.21 -4.87 1.86
N ALA A 388 -9.25 -3.54 2.02
CA ALA A 388 -10.48 -2.77 1.91
C ALA A 388 -11.07 -2.83 0.48
N GLU A 389 -10.21 -2.73 -0.54
CA GLU A 389 -10.64 -2.83 -1.94
C GLU A 389 -11.25 -4.20 -2.27
N GLU A 390 -10.65 -5.29 -1.81
CA GLU A 390 -11.19 -6.65 -2.00
C GLU A 390 -12.55 -6.82 -1.33
N LEU A 391 -12.71 -6.36 -0.08
CA LEU A 391 -13.98 -6.41 0.64
C LEU A 391 -15.07 -5.61 -0.07
N VAL A 392 -14.74 -4.41 -0.55
CA VAL A 392 -15.69 -3.57 -1.30
C VAL A 392 -16.07 -4.24 -2.63
N ALA A 393 -15.11 -4.79 -3.37
CA ALA A 393 -15.36 -5.49 -4.62
C ALA A 393 -16.25 -6.74 -4.45
N ASN A 394 -16.14 -7.43 -3.31
CA ASN A 394 -16.99 -8.58 -2.96
C ASN A 394 -18.37 -8.18 -2.42
N GLY A 395 -18.68 -6.88 -2.33
CA GLY A 395 -19.93 -6.37 -1.77
C GLY A 395 -19.99 -6.39 -0.24
N GLU A 396 -18.90 -6.77 0.44
CA GLU A 396 -18.81 -6.89 1.91
C GLU A 396 -18.50 -5.55 2.60
N HIS A 397 -18.66 -4.42 1.92
CA HIS A 397 -18.38 -3.08 2.42
C HIS A 397 -19.17 -2.69 3.69
N GLU A 398 -20.35 -3.29 3.96
CA GLU A 398 -21.10 -3.09 5.21
C GLU A 398 -20.33 -3.56 6.46
N SER A 399 -19.35 -4.45 6.29
CA SER A 399 -18.45 -4.89 7.36
C SER A 399 -17.38 -3.84 7.73
N LEU A 400 -17.18 -2.84 6.87
CA LEU A 400 -16.24 -1.75 7.08
C LEU A 400 -16.96 -0.52 7.62
N ALA A 401 -16.48 0.02 8.73
CA ALA A 401 -17.01 1.26 9.28
C ALA A 401 -16.73 2.44 8.34
N GLU A 402 -17.67 3.38 8.24
CA GLU A 402 -17.55 4.53 7.33
C GLU A 402 -16.36 5.44 7.67
N ASP A 403 -16.09 5.64 8.97
CA ASP A 403 -14.96 6.41 9.48
C ASP A 403 -13.62 5.75 9.16
N TYR A 404 -13.56 4.42 9.17
CA TYR A 404 -12.39 3.65 8.76
C TYR A 404 -12.06 3.90 7.27
N LEU A 405 -13.04 3.80 6.38
CA LEU A 405 -12.87 4.06 4.95
C LEU A 405 -12.42 5.50 4.69
N GLN A 406 -13.04 6.47 5.38
CA GLN A 406 -12.67 7.88 5.26
C GLN A 406 -11.22 8.13 5.71
N ALA A 407 -10.80 7.57 6.85
CA ALA A 407 -9.43 7.70 7.33
C ALA A 407 -8.42 7.08 6.34
N LEU A 408 -8.71 5.87 5.85
CA LEU A 408 -7.84 5.16 4.91
C LEU A 408 -7.64 5.92 3.58
N ILE A 409 -8.74 6.46 3.04
CA ILE A 409 -8.71 7.30 1.85
C ILE A 409 -7.93 8.58 2.14
N SER A 410 -8.25 9.31 3.21
CA SER A 410 -7.61 10.59 3.54
C SER A 410 -6.09 10.46 3.66
N VAL A 411 -5.61 9.45 4.41
CA VAL A 411 -4.17 9.20 4.61
C VAL A 411 -3.46 8.84 3.30
N SER A 412 -4.15 8.21 2.35
CA SER A 412 -3.60 7.89 1.02
C SER A 412 -3.32 9.14 0.16
N PHE A 413 -3.95 10.28 0.48
CA PHE A 413 -3.77 11.56 -0.21
C PHE A 413 -2.90 12.57 0.54
N GLU A 414 -2.46 12.27 1.77
CA GLU A 414 -1.67 13.24 2.55
C GLU A 414 -0.21 13.38 2.08
N ALA A 415 0.11 14.57 1.58
CA ALA A 415 1.37 14.93 0.93
C ALA A 415 2.63 14.85 1.82
N ARG A 416 2.49 14.77 3.16
CA ARG A 416 3.67 14.68 4.06
C ARG A 416 4.29 13.29 4.11
N ASN A 417 3.58 12.24 3.68
CA ASN A 417 4.08 10.86 3.65
C ASN A 417 4.76 10.47 2.33
N ILE A 418 4.64 11.28 1.28
CA ILE A 418 4.96 10.90 -0.10
C ILE A 418 6.18 11.72 -0.59
N GLN A 419 7.30 11.61 0.11
CA GLN A 419 8.57 11.97 -0.49
C GLN A 419 9.11 10.75 -1.24
N PHE A 420 8.91 10.76 -2.57
CA PHE A 420 9.54 9.89 -3.57
C PHE A 420 9.15 8.40 -3.54
N SER A 421 8.10 8.00 -4.27
CA SER A 421 8.07 6.70 -4.99
C SER A 421 6.88 6.60 -5.94
N GLU A 422 7.00 5.79 -7.00
CA GLU A 422 5.87 5.34 -7.86
C GLU A 422 4.73 4.70 -7.04
N ARG A 423 5.01 4.22 -5.83
CA ARG A 423 4.05 3.50 -4.98
C ARG A 423 2.91 4.36 -4.47
N SER A 424 3.13 5.66 -4.30
CA SER A 424 2.07 6.58 -3.85
C SER A 424 0.99 6.80 -4.91
N LEU A 425 1.35 6.76 -6.19
CA LEU A 425 0.39 6.83 -7.29
C LEU A 425 -0.53 5.60 -7.23
N GLY A 426 0.04 4.42 -6.98
CA GLY A 426 -0.71 3.18 -6.80
C GLY A 426 -1.70 3.23 -5.63
N LEU A 427 -1.28 3.77 -4.48
CA LEU A 427 -2.16 3.96 -3.32
C LEU A 427 -3.34 4.88 -3.63
N GLN A 428 -3.08 6.05 -4.23
CA GLN A 428 -4.13 7.00 -4.59
C GLN A 428 -5.10 6.42 -5.63
N ALA A 429 -4.59 5.69 -6.62
CA ALA A 429 -5.42 5.03 -7.64
C ALA A 429 -6.36 3.99 -7.01
N ARG A 430 -5.88 3.18 -6.06
CA ARG A 430 -6.71 2.23 -5.31
C ARG A 430 -7.75 2.93 -4.43
N ALA A 431 -7.39 4.02 -3.77
CA ALA A 431 -8.34 4.83 -2.99
C ALA A 431 -9.48 5.38 -3.88
N ILE A 432 -9.15 5.87 -5.07
CA ILE A 432 -10.13 6.30 -6.08
C ILE A 432 -11.00 5.12 -6.51
N ASN A 433 -10.41 3.94 -6.76
CA ASN A 433 -11.18 2.76 -7.17
C ASN A 433 -12.18 2.30 -6.09
N ILE A 434 -11.78 2.32 -4.82
CA ILE A 434 -12.69 2.09 -3.69
C ILE A 434 -13.86 3.08 -3.74
N LEU A 435 -13.57 4.37 -3.90
CA LEU A 435 -14.60 5.41 -3.99
C LEU A 435 -15.53 5.25 -5.20
N ARG A 436 -15.02 4.78 -6.33
CA ARG A 436 -15.84 4.45 -7.52
C ARG A 436 -16.83 3.34 -7.20
N MET A 437 -16.32 2.20 -6.70
CA MET A 437 -17.17 1.06 -6.31
C MET A 437 -18.21 1.45 -5.24
N LEU A 438 -17.81 2.23 -4.24
CA LEU A 438 -18.72 2.71 -3.21
C LEU A 438 -19.78 3.65 -3.76
N THR A 439 -19.44 4.50 -4.74
CA THR A 439 -20.39 5.43 -5.38
C THR A 439 -21.41 4.72 -6.25
N GLU A 440 -21.05 3.59 -6.87
CA GLU A 440 -21.99 2.73 -7.60
C GLU A 440 -23.06 2.13 -6.67
N VAL A 441 -22.68 1.84 -5.42
CA VAL A 441 -23.61 1.31 -4.41
C VAL A 441 -24.42 2.44 -3.74
N ASP A 442 -23.76 3.53 -3.34
CA ASP A 442 -24.38 4.65 -2.64
C ASP A 442 -23.76 6.00 -3.06
N THR A 443 -24.59 6.85 -3.67
CA THR A 443 -24.24 8.19 -4.15
C THR A 443 -23.74 9.15 -3.05
N LYS A 444 -23.86 8.82 -1.75
CA LYS A 444 -23.27 9.64 -0.68
C LYS A 444 -21.76 9.84 -0.85
N TRP A 445 -21.08 8.89 -1.48
CA TRP A 445 -19.63 8.91 -1.72
C TRP A 445 -19.20 9.78 -2.91
N SER A 446 -20.13 10.26 -3.75
CA SER A 446 -19.80 11.04 -4.94
C SER A 446 -18.97 12.29 -4.64
N LYS A 447 -19.24 12.98 -3.52
CA LYS A 447 -18.46 14.17 -3.12
C LYS A 447 -17.01 13.81 -2.76
N SER A 448 -16.82 12.68 -2.07
CA SER A 448 -15.50 12.17 -1.72
C SER A 448 -14.72 11.73 -2.96
N LEU A 449 -15.40 11.10 -3.93
CA LEU A 449 -14.82 10.73 -5.23
C LEU A 449 -14.35 11.97 -6.01
N VAL A 450 -15.20 12.98 -6.15
CA VAL A 450 -14.85 14.26 -6.80
C VAL A 450 -13.62 14.89 -6.14
N HIS A 451 -13.61 14.97 -4.81
CA HIS A 451 -12.49 15.54 -4.07
C HIS A 451 -11.18 14.74 -4.26
N ALA A 452 -11.24 13.42 -4.23
CA ALA A 452 -10.08 12.55 -4.44
C ALA A 452 -9.49 12.70 -5.86
N LEU A 453 -10.35 12.76 -6.89
CA LEU A 453 -9.93 13.01 -8.27
C LEU A 453 -9.27 14.39 -8.44
N GLU A 454 -9.86 15.44 -7.85
CA GLU A 454 -9.27 16.79 -7.86
C GLU A 454 -7.87 16.80 -7.22
N LEU A 455 -7.73 16.21 -6.02
CA LEU A 455 -6.44 16.12 -5.33
C LEU A 455 -5.41 15.34 -6.13
N HIS A 456 -5.81 14.21 -6.73
CA HIS A 456 -4.93 13.39 -7.56
C HIS A 456 -4.40 14.16 -8.78
N LEU A 457 -5.27 14.87 -9.48
CA LEU A 457 -4.91 15.67 -10.66
C LEU A 457 -4.01 16.87 -10.29
N ILE A 458 -4.24 17.50 -9.13
CA ILE A 458 -3.42 18.62 -8.65
C ILE A 458 -2.04 18.13 -8.21
N ALA A 459 -1.98 17.08 -7.38
CA ALA A 459 -0.75 16.59 -6.78
C ALA A 459 0.21 15.98 -7.82
N ASN A 460 -0.33 15.36 -8.87
CA ASN A 460 0.45 14.61 -9.86
C ASN A 460 0.49 15.29 -11.24
N SER A 461 0.18 16.58 -11.30
CA SER A 461 0.21 17.37 -12.54
C SER A 461 1.59 17.30 -13.21
N GLY A 462 1.62 16.83 -14.46
CA GLY A 462 2.85 16.66 -15.24
C GLY A 462 3.63 15.37 -14.97
N GLN A 463 3.15 14.49 -14.07
CA GLN A 463 3.66 13.12 -13.88
C GLN A 463 2.75 12.07 -14.51
N LEU A 464 1.46 12.38 -14.70
CA LEU A 464 0.50 11.49 -15.35
C LEU A 464 0.75 11.42 -16.86
N GLU A 465 0.53 10.25 -17.44
CA GLU A 465 0.49 10.10 -18.90
C GLU A 465 -0.72 10.87 -19.46
N PRO A 466 -0.61 11.49 -20.66
CA PRO A 466 -1.68 12.32 -21.20
C PRO A 466 -3.03 11.61 -21.33
N GLU A 467 -3.05 10.33 -21.68
CA GLU A 467 -4.29 9.55 -21.84
C GLU A 467 -4.98 9.27 -20.50
N ASP A 468 -4.19 9.02 -19.43
CA ASP A 468 -4.70 8.84 -18.08
C ASP A 468 -5.27 10.16 -17.53
N GLU A 469 -4.58 11.29 -17.74
CA GLU A 469 -5.08 12.61 -17.32
C GLU A 469 -6.37 12.97 -18.07
N ILE A 470 -6.50 12.64 -19.36
CA ILE A 470 -7.75 12.83 -20.12
C ILE A 470 -8.88 12.03 -19.49
N THR A 471 -8.68 10.73 -19.27
CA THR A 471 -9.71 9.83 -18.72
C THR A 471 -10.23 10.32 -17.38
N LEU A 472 -9.33 10.69 -16.47
CA LEU A 472 -9.69 11.21 -15.14
C LEU A 472 -10.48 12.53 -15.22
N ARG A 473 -10.16 13.40 -16.19
CA ARG A 473 -10.86 14.66 -16.39
C ARG A 473 -12.23 14.49 -17.04
N GLU A 474 -12.38 13.52 -17.94
CA GLU A 474 -13.68 13.15 -18.51
C GLU A 474 -14.62 12.60 -17.43
N GLU A 475 -14.10 11.73 -16.55
CA GLU A 475 -14.85 11.25 -15.39
C GLU A 475 -15.27 12.40 -14.47
N LEU A 476 -14.34 13.31 -14.16
CA LEU A 476 -14.63 14.48 -13.33
C LEU A 476 -15.67 15.41 -13.97
N ASP A 477 -15.62 15.60 -15.30
CA ASP A 477 -16.63 16.36 -16.06
C ASP A 477 -18.02 15.73 -15.96
N ALA A 478 -18.12 14.41 -16.10
CA ALA A 478 -19.38 13.66 -15.96
C ALA A 478 -19.95 13.75 -14.53
N LEU A 479 -19.09 13.72 -13.51
CA LEU A 479 -19.51 13.85 -12.10
C LEU A 479 -20.04 15.25 -11.76
N TYR A 480 -19.61 16.29 -12.46
CA TYR A 480 -20.16 17.65 -12.28
C TYR A 480 -21.48 17.90 -13.02
N GLU A 481 -21.77 17.16 -14.10
CA GLU A 481 -22.95 17.35 -14.96
C GLU A 481 -24.30 17.48 -14.23
N PRO A 482 -24.59 16.76 -13.13
CA PRO A 482 -25.89 16.83 -12.45
C PRO A 482 -26.14 18.11 -11.65
N THR A 483 -25.15 18.97 -11.42
CA THR A 483 -25.20 19.96 -10.32
C THR A 483 -25.82 21.31 -10.65
N ALA A 484 -26.10 21.63 -11.92
CA ALA A 484 -26.82 22.83 -12.41
C ALA A 484 -26.38 24.20 -11.84
N GLN A 485 -25.21 24.29 -11.17
CA GLN A 485 -24.69 25.51 -10.58
C GLN A 485 -23.60 26.14 -11.48
N PRO A 486 -23.55 27.49 -11.58
CA PRO A 486 -22.54 28.17 -12.39
C PRO A 486 -21.08 27.78 -12.06
N ALA A 487 -20.79 27.49 -10.79
CA ALA A 487 -19.44 27.08 -10.36
C ALA A 487 -19.03 25.70 -10.90
N ALA A 488 -19.96 24.75 -10.99
CA ALA A 488 -19.69 23.43 -11.54
C ALA A 488 -19.50 23.48 -13.06
N GLU A 489 -20.24 24.33 -13.75
CA GLU A 489 -20.06 24.55 -15.19
C GLU A 489 -18.68 25.12 -15.51
N ILE A 490 -18.16 26.04 -14.70
CA ILE A 490 -16.78 26.55 -14.85
C ILE A 490 -15.75 25.42 -14.65
N LYS A 491 -15.95 24.54 -13.66
CA LYS A 491 -15.07 23.38 -13.45
C LYS A 491 -15.07 22.41 -14.64
N ARG A 492 -16.25 22.19 -15.24
CA ARG A 492 -16.38 21.42 -16.50
C ARG A 492 -15.60 22.06 -17.64
N LEU A 493 -15.74 23.38 -17.83
CA LEU A 493 -14.97 24.11 -18.83
C LEU A 493 -13.46 24.02 -18.59
N GLU A 494 -13.00 24.11 -17.34
CA GLU A 494 -11.58 23.94 -16.98
C GLU A 494 -11.07 22.55 -17.37
N ASN A 495 -11.83 21.49 -17.08
CA ASN A 495 -11.48 20.11 -17.44
C ASN A 495 -11.41 19.91 -18.95
N ARG A 496 -12.45 20.31 -19.68
CA ARG A 496 -12.52 20.17 -21.14
C ARG A 496 -11.46 20.99 -21.87
N ARG A 497 -11.17 22.21 -21.39
CA ARG A 497 -10.07 23.03 -21.90
C ARG A 497 -8.72 22.32 -21.72
N ARG A 498 -8.50 21.70 -20.56
CA ARG A 498 -7.27 20.95 -20.30
C ARG A 498 -7.17 19.70 -21.19
N ILE A 499 -8.28 18.99 -21.40
CA ILE A 499 -8.35 17.88 -22.37
C ILE A 499 -7.97 18.37 -23.77
N ALA A 500 -8.49 19.51 -24.23
CA ALA A 500 -8.13 20.07 -25.53
C ALA A 500 -6.62 20.34 -25.68
N TRP A 501 -5.97 20.84 -24.62
CA TRP A 501 -4.51 21.03 -24.59
C TRP A 501 -3.72 19.72 -24.62
N LEU A 502 -4.20 18.68 -23.94
CA LEU A 502 -3.57 17.35 -23.98
C LEU A 502 -3.73 16.75 -25.39
N SER A 503 -4.92 16.88 -25.98
CA SER A 503 -5.21 16.42 -27.34
C SER A 503 -4.40 17.15 -28.41
N TYR A 504 -4.04 18.44 -28.24
CA TYR A 504 -3.12 19.14 -29.16
C TYR A 504 -1.77 18.45 -29.32
N ARG A 505 -1.31 17.70 -28.31
CA ARG A 505 -0.03 16.97 -28.39
C ARG A 505 -0.16 15.63 -29.11
N VAL A 506 -1.36 15.07 -29.19
CA VAL A 506 -1.59 13.66 -29.57
C VAL A 506 -2.55 13.52 -30.77
N TYR A 507 -3.70 14.20 -30.74
CA TYR A 507 -4.82 14.09 -31.70
C TYR A 507 -5.33 15.48 -32.14
N ASP A 508 -4.67 16.11 -33.12
CA ASP A 508 -4.98 17.50 -33.54
C ASP A 508 -6.46 17.73 -33.93
N SER A 509 -7.09 16.78 -34.63
CA SER A 509 -8.50 16.91 -35.06
C SER A 509 -9.50 16.93 -33.89
N VAL A 510 -9.20 16.20 -32.81
CA VAL A 510 -10.04 16.18 -31.60
C VAL A 510 -9.92 17.50 -30.85
N ALA A 511 -8.71 18.06 -30.80
CA ALA A 511 -8.47 19.37 -30.19
C ALA A 511 -9.24 20.49 -30.92
N VAL A 512 -9.27 20.48 -32.26
CA VAL A 512 -10.02 21.47 -33.06
C VAL A 512 -11.51 21.46 -32.71
N GLN A 513 -12.14 20.29 -32.72
CA GLN A 513 -13.57 20.17 -32.39
C GLN A 513 -13.86 20.62 -30.96
N ALA A 514 -13.06 20.15 -29.99
CA ALA A 514 -13.23 20.51 -28.59
C ALA A 514 -13.12 22.02 -28.34
N VAL A 515 -12.17 22.69 -29.02
CA VAL A 515 -11.99 24.14 -28.91
C VAL A 515 -13.20 24.89 -29.47
N SER A 516 -13.74 24.48 -30.62
CA SER A 516 -14.95 25.08 -31.20
C SER A 516 -16.17 24.98 -30.27
N ASP A 517 -16.40 23.81 -29.69
CA ASP A 517 -17.51 23.58 -28.77
C ASP A 517 -17.37 24.41 -27.48
N LEU A 518 -16.15 24.50 -26.95
CA LEU A 518 -15.84 25.31 -25.77
C LEU A 518 -16.03 26.81 -26.03
N PHE A 519 -15.63 27.30 -27.20
CA PHE A 519 -15.81 28.71 -27.57
C PHE A 519 -17.27 29.14 -27.55
N SER A 520 -18.15 28.34 -28.17
CA SER A 520 -19.58 28.63 -28.19
C SER A 520 -20.10 28.74 -26.75
N ARG A 521 -19.70 27.79 -25.89
CA ARG A 521 -20.18 27.74 -24.52
C ARG A 521 -19.68 28.88 -23.64
N VAL A 522 -18.39 29.25 -23.76
CA VAL A 522 -17.80 30.37 -23.03
C VAL A 522 -18.46 31.69 -23.46
N SER A 523 -18.70 31.88 -24.76
CA SER A 523 -19.39 33.07 -25.28
C SER A 523 -20.82 33.21 -24.74
N GLU A 524 -21.57 32.11 -24.66
CA GLU A 524 -22.91 32.11 -24.05
C GLU A 524 -22.86 32.56 -22.59
N LEU A 525 -21.95 32.00 -21.79
CA LEU A 525 -21.83 32.31 -20.37
C LEU A 525 -21.38 33.75 -20.12
N ARG A 526 -20.42 34.27 -20.90
CA ARG A 526 -19.97 35.67 -20.79
C ARG A 526 -21.08 36.68 -21.09
N SER A 527 -22.06 36.30 -21.90
CA SER A 527 -23.22 37.14 -22.22
C SER A 527 -24.32 37.14 -21.14
N ALA A 528 -24.21 36.29 -20.12
CA ALA A 528 -25.19 36.21 -19.04
C ALA A 528 -24.95 37.30 -17.97
N GLU A 529 -25.97 38.09 -17.63
CA GLU A 529 -25.87 39.27 -16.75
C GLU A 529 -25.60 38.96 -15.25
N SER A 530 -25.46 37.69 -14.83
CA SER A 530 -25.55 37.27 -13.42
C SER A 530 -24.31 36.61 -12.82
N LEU A 531 -23.16 36.66 -13.48
CA LEU A 531 -21.93 36.02 -13.00
C LEU A 531 -21.16 36.90 -12.00
N GLY A 532 -20.65 36.29 -10.93
CA GLY A 532 -19.78 36.96 -9.95
C GLY A 532 -18.39 37.28 -10.51
N THR A 533 -17.65 38.16 -9.84
CA THR A 533 -16.33 38.64 -10.30
C THR A 533 -15.32 37.51 -10.56
N THR A 534 -15.21 36.54 -9.65
CA THR A 534 -14.30 35.39 -9.82
C THR A 534 -14.69 34.51 -11.01
N ALA A 535 -15.98 34.26 -11.21
CA ALA A 535 -16.47 33.49 -12.35
C ALA A 535 -16.16 34.18 -13.69
N ASN A 536 -16.27 35.51 -13.73
CA ASN A 536 -15.90 36.29 -14.91
C ASN A 536 -14.39 36.22 -15.20
N GLU A 537 -13.53 36.30 -14.18
CA GLU A 537 -12.09 36.14 -14.37
C GLU A 537 -11.71 34.73 -14.85
N ASP A 538 -12.35 33.68 -14.33
CA ASP A 538 -12.13 32.31 -14.78
C ASP A 538 -12.52 32.12 -16.25
N LEU A 539 -13.65 32.67 -16.67
CA LEU A 539 -14.10 32.63 -18.06
C LEU A 539 -13.19 33.45 -18.99
N LEU A 540 -12.71 34.62 -18.53
CA LEU A 540 -11.78 35.45 -19.29
C LEU A 540 -10.46 34.71 -19.54
N PHE A 541 -9.96 33.99 -18.52
CA PHE A 541 -8.82 33.11 -18.66
C PHE A 541 -9.07 31.96 -19.65
N ILE A 542 -10.18 31.25 -19.50
CA ILE A 542 -10.54 30.14 -20.37
C ILE A 542 -10.62 30.63 -21.84
N GLU A 543 -11.24 31.77 -22.10
CA GLU A 543 -11.35 32.33 -23.44
C GLU A 543 -9.98 32.69 -24.04
N ALA A 544 -9.14 33.42 -23.31
CA ALA A 544 -7.80 33.78 -23.77
C ALA A 544 -6.97 32.54 -24.11
N ASP A 545 -7.07 31.50 -23.28
CA ASP A 545 -6.34 30.26 -23.45
C ASP A 545 -6.86 29.43 -24.63
N LEU A 546 -8.17 29.42 -24.88
CA LEU A 546 -8.77 28.81 -26.06
C LEU A 546 -8.39 29.56 -27.35
N LEU A 547 -8.34 30.90 -27.34
CA LEU A 547 -7.91 31.70 -28.49
C LEU A 547 -6.44 31.41 -28.82
N TYR A 548 -5.60 31.35 -27.80
CA TYR A 548 -4.20 30.98 -27.96
C TYR A 548 -4.03 29.55 -28.49
N LEU A 549 -4.78 28.58 -27.96
CA LEU A 549 -4.75 27.20 -28.43
C LEU A 549 -5.23 27.07 -29.89
N LYS A 550 -6.34 27.73 -30.23
CA LYS A 550 -6.88 27.75 -31.60
C LYS A 550 -5.88 28.34 -32.58
N ALA A 551 -5.24 29.46 -32.22
CA ALA A 551 -4.19 30.04 -33.06
C ALA A 551 -3.04 29.05 -33.31
N ARG A 552 -2.60 28.32 -32.27
CA ARG A 552 -1.54 27.32 -32.42
C ARG A 552 -1.93 26.15 -33.31
N LEU A 553 -3.20 25.72 -33.25
CA LEU A 553 -3.74 24.70 -34.15
C LEU A 553 -3.72 25.20 -35.60
N SER A 554 -4.27 26.38 -35.87
CA SER A 554 -4.30 26.98 -37.21
C SER A 554 -2.91 27.16 -37.81
N LEU A 555 -1.94 27.65 -37.01
CA LEU A 555 -0.55 27.81 -37.46
C LEU A 555 0.12 26.47 -37.77
N ARG A 556 -0.24 25.39 -37.07
CA ARG A 556 0.27 24.04 -37.33
C ARG A 556 -0.32 23.47 -38.62
N GLU A 557 -1.57 23.78 -38.92
CA GLU A 557 -2.25 23.43 -40.18
C GLU A 557 -1.79 24.30 -41.36
N GLY A 558 -1.02 25.36 -41.10
CA GLY A 558 -0.47 26.28 -42.09
C GLY A 558 -1.40 27.46 -42.42
N ASP A 559 -2.52 27.62 -41.71
CA ASP A 559 -3.39 28.79 -41.84
C ASP A 559 -2.88 29.94 -40.97
N THR A 560 -1.94 30.70 -41.54
CA THR A 560 -1.34 31.87 -40.88
C THR A 560 -2.31 33.04 -40.72
N ALA A 561 -3.36 33.11 -41.56
CA ALA A 561 -4.35 34.19 -41.48
C ALA A 561 -5.29 33.97 -40.30
N GLU A 562 -5.84 32.76 -40.19
CA GLU A 562 -6.67 32.35 -39.06
C GLU A 562 -5.85 32.39 -37.74
N GLY A 563 -4.61 31.90 -37.77
CA GLY A 563 -3.70 31.97 -36.62
C GLY A 563 -3.43 33.40 -36.14
N LEU A 564 -3.22 34.35 -37.06
CA LEU A 564 -3.03 35.76 -36.73
C LEU A 564 -4.30 36.36 -36.10
N GLU A 565 -5.48 36.10 -36.68
CA GLU A 565 -6.75 36.61 -36.18
C GLU A 565 -6.97 36.20 -34.71
N TYR A 566 -6.79 34.92 -34.40
CA TYR A 566 -7.00 34.43 -33.03
C TYR A 566 -5.95 34.95 -32.04
N LEU A 567 -4.69 35.13 -32.46
CA LEU A 567 -3.68 35.77 -31.62
C LEU A 567 -4.02 37.23 -31.32
N MET A 568 -4.46 38.00 -32.32
CA MET A 568 -4.88 39.38 -32.13
C MET A 568 -6.03 39.46 -31.13
N ARG A 569 -7.07 38.63 -31.29
CA ARG A 569 -8.19 38.53 -30.35
C ARG A 569 -7.75 38.14 -28.93
N ALA A 570 -6.80 37.21 -28.80
CA ALA A 570 -6.26 36.83 -27.49
C ALA A 570 -5.56 38.02 -26.79
N THR A 571 -4.97 38.93 -27.56
CA THR A 571 -4.34 40.15 -27.04
C THR A 571 -5.32 41.30 -26.83
N GLU A 572 -6.45 41.34 -27.53
CA GLU A 572 -7.53 42.32 -27.27
C GLU A 572 -8.14 42.11 -25.87
N ILE A 573 -8.14 40.87 -25.37
CA ILE A 573 -8.55 40.55 -23.99
C ILE A 573 -7.76 41.37 -22.95
N CYS A 574 -6.55 41.85 -23.27
CA CYS A 574 -5.79 42.75 -22.40
C CYS A 574 -6.58 43.97 -21.92
N GLU A 575 -7.53 44.48 -22.71
CA GLU A 575 -8.33 45.65 -22.35
C GLU A 575 -9.25 45.39 -21.16
N GLU A 576 -9.57 44.13 -20.89
CA GLU A 576 -10.41 43.68 -19.78
C GLU A 576 -9.59 43.23 -18.55
N VAL A 577 -8.26 43.17 -18.65
CA VAL A 577 -7.37 42.64 -17.60
C VAL A 577 -6.92 43.72 -16.64
N ASP A 578 -7.14 43.48 -15.34
CA ASP A 578 -6.47 44.22 -14.28
C ASP A 578 -5.08 43.62 -14.03
N TRP A 579 -4.05 44.35 -14.47
CA TRP A 579 -2.66 43.91 -14.38
C TRP A 579 -2.14 43.77 -12.94
N ASP A 580 -2.81 44.36 -11.95
CA ASP A 580 -2.46 44.23 -10.53
C ASP A 580 -3.19 43.06 -9.88
N THR A 581 -4.47 42.85 -10.18
CA THR A 581 -5.32 41.91 -9.42
C THR A 581 -5.67 40.61 -10.16
N SER A 582 -5.67 40.59 -11.50
CA SER A 582 -6.11 39.41 -12.26
C SER A 582 -5.15 38.20 -12.14
N ARG A 583 -5.69 37.03 -12.48
CA ARG A 583 -5.00 35.73 -12.39
C ARG A 583 -3.65 35.72 -13.12
N VAL A 584 -2.67 35.04 -12.52
CA VAL A 584 -1.29 34.94 -13.05
C VAL A 584 -1.24 34.14 -14.35
N ASP A 585 -2.07 33.11 -14.47
CA ASP A 585 -2.14 32.27 -15.67
C ASP A 585 -2.76 33.00 -16.86
N LEU A 586 -3.78 33.82 -16.66
CA LEU A 586 -4.31 34.73 -17.70
C LEU A 586 -3.23 35.70 -18.22
N LYS A 587 -2.52 36.38 -17.32
CA LYS A 587 -1.42 37.29 -17.69
C LYS A 587 -0.34 36.56 -18.49
N ARG A 588 -0.03 35.32 -18.12
CA ARG A 588 0.93 34.47 -18.83
C ARG A 588 0.43 34.08 -20.22
N THR A 589 -0.81 33.63 -20.36
CA THR A 589 -1.40 33.25 -21.66
C THR A 589 -1.37 34.41 -22.65
N ILE A 590 -1.73 35.62 -22.20
CA ILE A 590 -1.65 36.83 -23.01
C ILE A 590 -0.21 37.12 -23.45
N ALA A 591 0.75 37.00 -22.53
CA ALA A 591 2.15 37.20 -22.87
C ALA A 591 2.66 36.15 -23.86
N ASP A 592 2.20 34.90 -23.75
CA ASP A 592 2.54 33.82 -24.69
C ASP A 592 1.96 34.09 -26.09
N ALA A 593 0.76 34.71 -26.18
CA ALA A 593 0.19 35.17 -27.45
C ALA A 593 1.02 36.30 -28.08
N HIS A 594 1.38 37.34 -27.30
CA HIS A 594 2.27 38.40 -27.76
C HIS A 594 3.65 37.88 -28.18
N ALA A 595 4.19 36.90 -27.46
CA ALA A 595 5.47 36.29 -27.80
C ALA A 595 5.40 35.58 -29.16
N LEU A 596 4.29 34.89 -29.45
CA LEU A 596 4.11 34.23 -30.74
C LEU A 596 3.96 35.25 -31.88
N LEU A 597 3.18 36.33 -31.68
CA LEU A 597 3.09 37.45 -32.64
C LEU A 597 4.45 38.11 -32.90
N ALA A 598 5.28 38.24 -31.86
CA ALA A 598 6.61 38.83 -31.99
C ALA A 598 7.61 37.91 -32.71
N THR A 599 7.57 36.59 -32.47
CA THR A 599 8.62 35.66 -32.90
C THR A 599 8.32 34.93 -34.20
N HIS A 600 7.05 34.63 -34.49
CA HIS A 600 6.66 33.87 -35.68
C HIS A 600 6.75 34.73 -36.96
N SER A 601 7.66 34.39 -37.88
CA SER A 601 7.96 35.22 -39.06
C SER A 601 6.86 35.24 -40.12
N ASP A 602 6.07 34.19 -40.19
CA ASP A 602 5.19 33.93 -41.33
C ASP A 602 3.80 34.57 -41.19
N LEU A 603 3.58 35.33 -40.11
CA LEU A 603 2.31 36.01 -39.81
C LEU A 603 2.09 37.30 -40.64
N GLY A 604 3.03 37.67 -41.52
CA GLY A 604 2.89 38.87 -42.36
C GLY A 604 2.98 40.21 -41.61
N LEU A 605 3.37 40.20 -40.33
CA LEU A 605 3.54 41.40 -39.52
C LEU A 605 4.82 42.16 -39.88
N SER A 606 4.74 43.49 -39.89
CA SER A 606 5.90 44.36 -40.07
C SER A 606 6.88 44.23 -38.89
N ILE A 607 8.14 44.62 -39.10
CA ILE A 607 9.14 44.63 -38.01
C ILE A 607 8.65 45.51 -36.85
N GLU A 608 8.06 46.67 -37.15
CA GLU A 608 7.52 47.60 -36.15
C GLU A 608 6.38 46.96 -35.33
N GLN A 609 5.46 46.25 -35.98
CA GLN A 609 4.36 45.54 -35.30
C GLN A 609 4.91 44.44 -34.38
N ARG A 610 5.88 43.66 -34.86
CA ARG A 610 6.53 42.61 -34.06
C ARG A 610 7.30 43.18 -32.87
N GLN A 611 7.91 44.35 -33.03
CA GLN A 611 8.59 45.05 -31.94
C GLN A 611 7.62 45.58 -30.88
N ALA A 612 6.44 46.07 -31.29
CA ALA A 612 5.39 46.48 -30.35
C ALA A 612 4.94 45.30 -29.48
N HIS A 613 4.72 44.12 -30.06
CA HIS A 613 4.40 42.92 -29.29
C HIS A 613 5.56 42.47 -28.40
N ALA A 614 6.82 42.57 -28.86
CA ALA A 614 7.99 42.27 -28.03
C ALA A 614 8.09 43.19 -26.79
N ALA A 615 7.76 44.47 -26.95
CA ALA A 615 7.69 45.43 -25.84
C ALA A 615 6.58 45.04 -24.84
N GLU A 616 5.45 44.53 -25.33
CA GLU A 616 4.35 44.10 -24.48
C GLU A 616 4.68 42.82 -23.70
N VAL A 617 5.35 41.84 -24.31
CA VAL A 617 5.88 40.67 -23.58
C VAL A 617 6.83 41.10 -22.46
N ALA A 618 7.70 42.07 -22.74
CA ALA A 618 8.62 42.63 -21.77
C ALA A 618 7.91 43.38 -20.64
N ARG A 619 6.86 44.15 -20.95
CA ARG A 619 6.02 44.84 -19.95
C ARG A 619 5.32 43.85 -19.03
N ILE A 620 4.72 42.80 -19.57
CA ILE A 620 3.92 41.83 -18.81
C ILE A 620 4.80 40.95 -17.92
N ASN A 621 5.86 40.36 -18.49
CA ASN A 621 6.71 39.45 -17.73
C ASN A 621 7.72 40.19 -16.87
N GLY A 622 8.13 41.39 -17.29
CA GLY A 622 9.20 42.16 -16.68
C GLY A 622 10.47 41.33 -16.54
N ALA A 623 11.01 41.32 -15.33
CA ALA A 623 12.13 40.46 -14.98
C ALA A 623 11.80 38.96 -15.16
N GLY A 624 10.54 38.51 -15.11
CA GLY A 624 10.10 37.11 -15.21
C GLY A 624 10.52 36.36 -16.49
N LEU A 625 10.81 37.06 -17.59
CA LEU A 625 11.01 36.50 -18.94
C LEU A 625 12.15 35.47 -19.03
N SER A 626 11.92 34.32 -19.67
CA SER A 626 12.97 33.27 -19.76
C SER A 626 14.21 33.77 -20.52
N PRO A 627 15.43 33.29 -20.20
CA PRO A 627 16.64 33.77 -20.88
C PRO A 627 16.67 33.58 -22.40
N ALA A 628 16.08 32.50 -22.90
CA ALA A 628 15.97 32.25 -24.33
C ALA A 628 15.05 33.28 -25.00
N MET A 629 13.86 33.50 -24.41
CA MET A 629 12.88 34.45 -24.93
C MET A 629 13.38 35.90 -24.82
N PHE A 630 14.07 36.25 -23.72
CA PHE A 630 14.73 37.55 -23.59
C PHE A 630 15.67 37.83 -24.76
N TYR A 631 16.55 36.88 -25.08
CA TYR A 631 17.52 37.05 -26.14
C TYR A 631 16.87 37.17 -27.52
N GLU A 632 15.85 36.37 -27.79
CA GLU A 632 15.11 36.38 -29.05
C GLU A 632 14.40 37.72 -29.28
N LEU A 633 13.66 38.19 -28.28
CA LEU A 633 12.96 39.48 -28.34
C LEU A 633 13.92 40.66 -28.33
N PHE A 634 15.00 40.61 -27.56
CA PHE A 634 16.03 41.64 -27.57
C PHE A 634 16.66 41.81 -28.95
N SER A 635 16.97 40.69 -29.62
CA SER A 635 17.50 40.70 -30.98
C SER A 635 16.51 41.29 -31.99
N LEU A 636 15.20 41.07 -31.79
CA LEU A 636 14.13 41.63 -32.62
C LEU A 636 13.97 43.14 -32.41
N VAL A 637 13.97 43.60 -31.16
CA VAL A 637 13.87 45.03 -30.80
C VAL A 637 15.05 45.83 -31.35
N LEU A 638 16.23 45.22 -31.49
CA LEU A 638 17.40 45.88 -32.10
C LEU A 638 17.34 46.01 -33.63
N LYS A 639 16.52 45.21 -34.33
CA LYS A 639 16.44 45.27 -35.80
C LYS A 639 15.71 46.53 -36.25
N GLN A 640 16.43 47.52 -36.76
CA GLN A 640 15.83 48.82 -37.16
C GLN A 640 15.13 49.56 -35.99
N GLY A 641 15.46 49.20 -34.74
CA GLY A 641 14.82 49.76 -33.55
C GLY A 641 15.25 51.19 -33.24
N SER A 642 14.36 51.96 -32.62
CA SER A 642 14.68 53.27 -32.05
C SER A 642 15.27 53.13 -30.65
N GLY A 643 16.08 54.12 -30.22
CA GLY A 643 16.62 54.16 -28.85
C GLY A 643 15.51 54.06 -27.78
N ALA A 644 14.35 54.69 -28.02
CA ALA A 644 13.20 54.64 -27.12
C ALA A 644 12.63 53.21 -26.95
N ALA A 645 12.50 52.44 -28.04
CA ALA A 645 11.98 51.07 -27.97
C ALA A 645 12.96 50.12 -27.27
N VAL A 646 14.27 50.28 -27.52
CA VAL A 646 15.33 49.52 -26.85
C VAL A 646 15.35 49.84 -25.34
N LEU A 647 15.25 51.12 -24.99
CA LEU A 647 15.20 51.56 -23.60
C LEU A 647 14.00 50.97 -22.88
N GLN A 648 12.80 51.06 -23.47
CA GLN A 648 11.57 50.52 -22.88
C GLN A 648 11.67 49.01 -22.64
N PHE A 649 12.15 48.25 -23.62
CA PHE A 649 12.32 46.79 -23.49
C PHE A 649 13.31 46.42 -22.39
N LEU A 650 14.49 47.06 -22.39
CA LEU A 650 15.54 46.78 -21.41
C LEU A 650 15.16 47.26 -20.02
N ASP A 651 14.43 48.38 -19.91
CA ASP A 651 13.94 48.87 -18.62
C ASP A 651 12.90 47.92 -18.01
N ALA A 652 11.95 47.43 -18.81
CA ALA A 652 10.94 46.48 -18.34
C ALA A 652 11.57 45.15 -17.88
N THR A 653 12.59 44.66 -18.59
CA THR A 653 13.19 43.33 -18.33
C THR A 653 14.35 43.35 -17.33
N LEU A 654 15.18 44.40 -17.35
CA LEU A 654 16.33 44.54 -16.46
C LEU A 654 16.02 45.39 -15.23
N GLY A 655 14.99 46.25 -15.30
CA GLY A 655 14.35 46.95 -14.19
C GLY A 655 15.11 48.16 -13.66
N SER A 656 14.96 49.38 -14.17
CA SER A 656 15.55 50.55 -13.51
C SER A 656 15.00 50.81 -12.10
N GLN A 657 13.81 50.29 -11.77
CA GLN A 657 13.11 50.49 -10.50
C GLN A 657 13.18 49.29 -9.51
N HIS A 658 13.80 48.17 -9.88
CA HIS A 658 13.85 46.97 -9.02
C HIS A 658 15.19 46.83 -8.27
N SER A 659 15.16 46.40 -7.01
CA SER A 659 16.33 46.38 -6.11
C SER A 659 17.37 45.28 -6.39
N GLN A 660 17.07 44.25 -7.20
CA GLN A 660 18.04 43.20 -7.56
C GLN A 660 17.98 42.82 -9.05
N PRO A 661 19.12 42.84 -9.78
CA PRO A 661 19.15 42.51 -11.21
C PRO A 661 19.25 40.99 -11.47
N ARG A 662 18.63 40.53 -12.56
CA ARG A 662 18.55 39.12 -13.00
C ARG A 662 19.82 38.59 -13.67
N THR A 663 20.98 38.89 -13.08
CA THR A 663 22.29 38.70 -13.71
C THR A 663 22.68 37.24 -13.91
N SER A 664 22.37 36.35 -12.96
CA SER A 664 22.89 34.99 -12.93
C SER A 664 22.28 34.04 -13.98
N SER A 665 20.95 34.03 -14.14
CA SER A 665 20.26 33.10 -15.06
C SER A 665 20.44 33.48 -16.53
N LEU A 666 20.39 34.79 -16.85
CA LEU A 666 20.70 35.32 -18.17
C LEU A 666 22.14 35.00 -18.55
N ALA A 667 23.10 35.34 -17.68
CA ALA A 667 24.51 35.08 -17.93
C ALA A 667 24.81 33.60 -18.16
N PHE A 668 24.18 32.70 -17.39
CA PHE A 668 24.35 31.26 -17.56
C PHE A 668 23.87 30.75 -18.93
N HIS A 669 22.73 31.26 -19.42
CA HIS A 669 22.18 30.86 -20.73
C HIS A 669 23.00 31.45 -21.89
N LEU A 670 23.32 32.75 -21.81
CA LEU A 670 24.09 33.48 -22.82
C LEU A 670 25.55 33.01 -22.86
N GLY A 671 26.07 32.55 -21.72
CA GLY A 671 27.40 31.98 -21.53
C GLY A 671 27.45 30.46 -21.70
N ARG A 672 26.45 29.83 -22.33
CA ARG A 672 26.41 28.38 -22.56
C ARG A 672 27.34 27.92 -23.70
N ASN A 673 27.50 28.74 -24.74
CA ASN A 673 28.44 28.51 -25.83
C ASN A 673 29.01 29.84 -26.36
N SER A 674 30.12 29.76 -27.08
CA SER A 674 30.86 30.92 -27.61
C SER A 674 30.02 31.79 -28.55
N ARG A 675 29.18 31.16 -29.39
CA ARG A 675 28.31 31.84 -30.35
C ARG A 675 27.27 32.70 -29.64
N ASN A 676 26.62 32.19 -28.59
CA ASN A 676 25.64 32.94 -27.80
C ASN A 676 26.29 34.14 -27.13
N THR A 677 27.49 33.97 -26.57
CA THR A 677 28.24 35.04 -25.92
C THR A 677 28.62 36.14 -26.91
N VAL A 678 29.22 35.80 -28.06
CA VAL A 678 29.57 36.77 -29.10
C VAL A 678 28.33 37.51 -29.60
N THR A 679 27.24 36.79 -29.89
CA THR A 679 26.04 37.42 -30.44
C THR A 679 25.35 38.32 -29.41
N PHE A 680 25.34 37.92 -28.14
CA PHE A 680 24.86 38.78 -27.05
C PHE A 680 25.70 40.04 -26.88
N LEU A 681 27.03 39.94 -26.87
CA LEU A 681 27.92 41.11 -26.77
C LEU A 681 27.70 42.06 -27.95
N GLN A 682 27.51 41.53 -29.17
CA GLN A 682 27.16 42.35 -30.33
C GLN A 682 25.80 43.05 -30.16
N ALA A 683 24.79 42.35 -29.66
CA ALA A 683 23.48 42.92 -29.37
C ALA A 683 23.58 44.02 -28.30
N ALA A 684 24.39 43.81 -27.26
CA ALA A 684 24.65 44.81 -26.22
C ALA A 684 25.37 46.04 -26.78
N ILE A 685 26.38 45.87 -27.64
CA ILE A 685 27.06 46.99 -28.33
C ILE A 685 26.06 47.82 -29.13
N ASN A 686 25.20 47.15 -29.91
CA ASN A 686 24.18 47.81 -30.72
C ASN A 686 23.17 48.57 -29.85
N ALA A 687 22.75 47.98 -28.73
CA ALA A 687 21.86 48.63 -27.77
C ALA A 687 22.49 49.89 -27.17
N VAL A 688 23.75 49.82 -26.73
CA VAL A 688 24.48 50.98 -26.21
C VAL A 688 24.60 52.08 -27.26
N GLY A 689 24.90 51.72 -28.51
CA GLY A 689 24.99 52.68 -29.61
C GLY A 689 23.65 53.37 -29.93
N LEU A 690 22.51 52.67 -29.80
CA LEU A 690 21.18 53.26 -29.98
C LEU A 690 20.74 54.15 -28.80
N LEU A 691 21.35 53.97 -27.63
CA LEU A 691 21.09 54.76 -26.43
C LEU A 691 22.15 55.86 -26.21
N GLU A 692 23.16 55.95 -27.10
CA GLU A 692 24.21 56.95 -27.02
C GLU A 692 23.62 58.36 -27.20
N GLY A 693 23.81 59.22 -26.20
CA GLY A 693 23.28 60.59 -26.18
C GLY A 693 22.01 60.79 -25.32
N ASP A 694 21.41 59.72 -24.79
CA ASP A 694 20.38 59.84 -23.75
C ASP A 694 20.99 59.83 -22.35
N GLU A 695 20.98 60.98 -21.68
CA GLU A 695 21.56 61.17 -20.36
C GLU A 695 20.58 60.88 -19.20
N SER A 696 19.40 60.29 -19.49
CA SER A 696 18.43 59.97 -18.45
C SER A 696 19.00 59.01 -17.38
N PRO A 697 18.63 59.18 -16.09
CA PRO A 697 19.04 58.25 -15.04
C PRO A 697 18.63 56.80 -15.34
N GLN A 698 17.49 56.61 -16.00
CA GLN A 698 17.00 55.29 -16.42
C GLN A 698 17.97 54.61 -17.39
N THR A 699 18.39 55.31 -18.45
CA THR A 699 19.36 54.80 -19.43
C THR A 699 20.67 54.40 -18.76
N ARG A 700 21.21 55.22 -17.85
CA ARG A 700 22.42 54.86 -17.10
C ARG A 700 22.26 53.57 -16.29
N ILE A 701 21.15 53.41 -15.56
CA ILE A 701 20.91 52.22 -14.74
C ILE A 701 20.79 50.96 -15.61
N VAL A 702 20.05 51.04 -16.72
CA VAL A 702 19.85 49.92 -17.64
C VAL A 702 21.17 49.50 -18.29
N LEU A 703 21.99 50.46 -18.74
CA LEU A 703 23.30 50.19 -19.33
C LEU A 703 24.28 49.57 -18.31
N GLN A 704 24.27 50.02 -17.05
CA GLN A 704 25.05 49.38 -15.98
C GLN A 704 24.62 47.93 -15.74
N ARG A 705 23.31 47.64 -15.77
CA ARG A 705 22.81 46.26 -15.63
C ARG A 705 23.17 45.38 -16.82
N LEU A 706 23.12 45.93 -18.03
CA LEU A 706 23.55 45.26 -19.25
C LEU A 706 25.05 44.91 -19.18
N ALA A 707 25.88 45.83 -18.67
CA ALA A 707 27.30 45.60 -18.43
C ALA A 707 27.54 44.51 -17.38
N ALA A 708 26.78 44.51 -16.27
CA ALA A 708 26.84 43.46 -15.25
C ALA A 708 26.50 42.06 -15.81
N ILE A 709 25.52 41.98 -16.71
CA ILE A 709 25.18 40.73 -17.41
C ILE A 709 26.31 40.31 -18.35
N ALA A 710 26.93 41.25 -19.07
CA ALA A 710 28.09 40.97 -19.92
C ALA A 710 29.28 40.41 -19.12
N ASP A 711 29.62 41.01 -17.97
CA ASP A 711 30.64 40.52 -17.04
C ASP A 711 30.35 39.10 -16.58
N ALA A 712 29.13 38.86 -16.09
CA ALA A 712 28.73 37.54 -15.61
C ALA A 712 28.73 36.50 -16.74
N THR A 713 28.39 36.89 -17.97
CA THR A 713 28.36 36.03 -19.16
C THR A 713 29.76 35.63 -19.58
N VAL A 714 30.70 36.59 -19.66
CA VAL A 714 32.10 36.36 -20.08
C VAL A 714 32.87 35.54 -19.04
N SER A 715 32.42 35.51 -17.78
CA SER A 715 32.98 34.67 -16.72
C SER A 715 32.48 33.21 -16.72
N GLN A 716 31.30 32.90 -17.28
CA GLN A 716 30.80 31.51 -17.35
C GLN A 716 31.72 30.51 -18.08
N PRO A 717 32.38 30.87 -19.20
CA PRO A 717 33.35 30.01 -19.90
C PRO A 717 34.42 29.38 -19.00
N LEU A 718 34.89 30.08 -17.97
CA LEU A 718 35.89 29.56 -17.02
C LEU A 718 35.39 28.39 -16.19
N ARG A 719 34.08 28.30 -15.97
CA ARG A 719 33.44 27.31 -15.10
C ARG A 719 33.07 26.03 -15.87
N ARG A 720 33.35 25.96 -17.19
CA ARG A 720 32.98 24.84 -18.08
C ARG A 720 34.07 24.52 -19.10
N PRO A 721 34.88 23.47 -18.90
CA PRO A 721 36.00 23.12 -19.78
C PRO A 721 35.61 22.87 -21.25
N SER A 722 34.40 22.34 -21.50
CA SER A 722 33.89 22.06 -22.85
C SER A 722 33.63 23.32 -23.70
N PHE A 723 33.58 24.50 -23.09
CA PHE A 723 33.26 25.78 -23.73
C PHE A 723 34.40 26.29 -24.64
N LEU A 724 35.65 25.99 -24.29
CA LEU A 724 36.85 26.48 -24.99
C LEU A 724 37.07 25.82 -26.36
N PHE A 725 36.35 24.74 -26.67
CA PHE A 725 36.60 23.88 -27.83
C PHE A 725 35.62 24.09 -29.00
N GLN A 726 34.61 24.95 -28.86
CA GLN A 726 33.55 25.16 -29.86
C GLN A 726 33.45 26.61 -30.36
N GLY A 727 34.52 27.42 -30.30
CA GLY A 727 34.40 28.87 -30.54
C GLY A 727 35.64 29.62 -31.00
N ARG A 728 35.48 30.96 -31.11
CA ARG A 728 36.55 31.94 -31.36
C ARG A 728 36.77 32.77 -30.08
N PRO A 729 37.59 32.30 -29.11
CA PRO A 729 37.80 32.98 -27.83
C PRO A 729 38.28 34.44 -27.96
N GLY A 730 39.12 34.71 -28.96
CA GLY A 730 39.57 36.08 -29.26
C GLY A 730 38.45 37.02 -29.70
N GLU A 731 37.41 36.50 -30.35
CA GLU A 731 36.24 37.32 -30.75
C GLU A 731 35.42 37.76 -29.54
N ILE A 732 35.29 36.92 -28.51
CA ILE A 732 34.62 37.29 -27.24
C ILE A 732 35.36 38.45 -26.58
N VAL A 733 36.69 38.36 -26.48
CA VAL A 733 37.52 39.39 -25.84
C VAL A 733 37.45 40.69 -26.65
N GLN A 734 37.52 40.61 -27.97
CA GLN A 734 37.38 41.77 -28.85
C GLN A 734 36.02 42.46 -28.65
N ARG A 735 34.91 41.72 -28.68
CA ARG A 735 33.56 42.27 -28.50
C ARG A 735 33.34 42.82 -27.10
N TYR A 736 33.90 42.19 -26.07
CA TYR A 736 33.79 42.71 -24.71
C TYR A 736 34.55 44.04 -24.55
N ASN A 737 35.75 44.16 -25.12
CA ASN A 737 36.48 45.44 -25.13
C ASN A 737 35.74 46.52 -25.93
N GLU A 738 35.14 46.15 -27.07
CA GLU A 738 34.28 47.05 -27.85
C GLU A 738 33.08 47.53 -27.03
N LEU A 739 32.44 46.63 -26.26
CA LEU A 739 31.35 46.98 -25.34
C LEU A 739 31.78 48.01 -24.29
N LEU A 740 32.95 47.83 -23.66
CA LEU A 740 33.48 48.81 -22.69
C LEU A 740 33.72 50.17 -23.32
N HIS A 741 34.24 50.21 -24.56
CA HIS A 741 34.46 51.46 -25.29
C HIS A 741 33.14 52.18 -25.58
N VAL A 742 32.10 51.48 -26.05
CA VAL A 742 30.80 52.13 -26.32
C VAL A 742 30.09 52.55 -25.04
N LEU A 743 30.21 51.78 -23.94
CA LEU A 743 29.67 52.18 -22.62
C LEU A 743 30.30 53.47 -22.12
N HIS A 744 31.63 53.61 -22.24
CA HIS A 744 32.33 54.84 -21.88
C HIS A 744 31.85 56.04 -22.71
N ARG A 745 31.64 55.88 -24.03
CA ARG A 745 31.09 56.94 -24.88
C ARG A 745 29.66 57.33 -24.49
N ALA A 746 28.86 56.36 -24.05
CA ALA A 746 27.51 56.58 -23.53
C ALA A 746 27.48 57.14 -22.08
N GLY A 747 28.63 57.51 -21.50
CA GLY A 747 28.71 58.11 -20.17
C GLY A 747 28.59 57.12 -19.00
N VAL A 748 28.82 55.82 -19.24
CA VAL A 748 28.82 54.76 -18.21
C VAL A 748 30.23 54.25 -18.00
N GLU A 749 30.86 54.62 -16.88
CA GLU A 749 32.13 54.05 -16.45
C GLU A 749 31.91 52.66 -15.84
N TRP A 750 32.47 51.62 -16.46
CA TRP A 750 32.38 50.24 -16.01
C TRP A 750 33.77 49.60 -15.92
N THR A 751 34.13 49.12 -14.74
CA THR A 751 35.43 48.46 -14.50
C THR A 751 35.21 46.97 -14.25
N PRO A 752 35.75 46.08 -15.12
CA PRO A 752 35.63 44.63 -14.93
C PRO A 752 36.31 44.19 -13.63
N ASN A 753 35.66 43.32 -12.87
CA ASN A 753 36.22 42.77 -11.63
C ASN A 753 37.35 41.75 -11.91
N SER A 754 38.03 41.30 -10.85
CA SER A 754 39.16 40.36 -10.94
C SER A 754 38.81 39.02 -11.59
N GLU A 755 37.59 38.51 -11.40
CA GLU A 755 37.11 37.27 -12.01
C GLU A 755 36.95 37.42 -13.54
N VAL A 756 36.39 38.53 -14.00
CA VAL A 756 36.23 38.83 -15.43
C VAL A 756 37.60 39.03 -16.09
N GLN A 757 38.53 39.72 -15.42
CA GLN A 757 39.90 39.88 -15.92
C GLN A 757 40.64 38.53 -16.05
N GLN A 758 40.44 37.63 -15.09
CA GLN A 758 40.93 36.25 -15.17
C GLN A 758 40.27 35.48 -16.32
N ALA A 759 38.98 35.70 -16.58
CA ALA A 759 38.25 35.07 -17.69
C ALA A 759 38.79 35.52 -19.05
N LEU A 760 38.95 36.83 -19.23
CA LEU A 760 39.48 37.42 -20.45
C LEU A 760 40.91 36.97 -20.75
N SER A 761 41.78 36.94 -19.74
CA SER A 761 43.15 36.44 -19.90
C SER A 761 43.20 34.96 -20.26
N THR A 762 42.32 34.14 -19.68
CA THR A 762 42.21 32.71 -20.02
C THR A 762 41.71 32.51 -21.44
N LEU A 763 40.70 33.27 -21.88
CA LEU A 763 40.18 33.24 -23.24
C LEU A 763 41.21 33.69 -24.28
N LEU A 764 42.02 34.70 -23.98
CA LEU A 764 43.14 35.14 -24.84
C LEU A 764 44.22 34.07 -25.01
N ASN A 765 44.45 33.25 -23.98
CA ASN A 765 45.46 32.20 -23.96
C ASN A 765 44.98 30.84 -24.53
N ALA A 766 43.68 30.69 -24.80
CA ALA A 766 43.11 29.49 -25.39
C ALA A 766 43.44 29.41 -26.89
N ARG A 767 44.31 28.47 -27.29
CA ARG A 767 44.70 28.25 -28.70
C ARG A 767 43.50 27.78 -29.54
N SER A 768 43.35 28.34 -30.74
CA SER A 768 42.24 28.11 -31.68
C SER A 768 42.13 26.70 -32.30
N ASP A 769 43.05 25.76 -32.02
CA ASP A 769 43.21 24.54 -32.82
C ASP A 769 43.43 23.23 -32.03
N SER A 770 42.78 23.03 -30.87
CA SER A 770 42.80 21.71 -30.20
C SER A 770 41.44 21.03 -30.20
N VAL A 771 41.20 20.15 -31.16
CA VAL A 771 40.14 19.13 -31.07
C VAL A 771 40.53 18.13 -29.98
N PRO A 772 39.68 17.80 -28.99
CA PRO A 772 39.99 16.74 -28.04
C PRO A 772 39.77 15.36 -28.67
N PRO A 773 40.54 14.32 -28.28
CA PRO A 773 40.26 12.96 -28.69
C PRO A 773 38.88 12.54 -28.16
N ARG A 774 38.07 11.90 -29.02
CA ARG A 774 36.78 11.31 -28.63
C ARG A 774 36.95 10.48 -27.36
N ALA A 775 36.34 10.93 -26.26
CA ALA A 775 36.09 10.06 -25.12
C ALA A 775 35.01 9.06 -25.56
N LYS A 776 35.39 7.78 -25.64
CA LYS A 776 34.43 6.68 -25.66
C LYS A 776 33.71 6.66 -24.31
N GLN A 777 32.41 6.91 -24.32
CA GLN A 777 31.43 6.26 -23.47
C GLN A 777 30.19 6.03 -24.32
#